data_AF-A0A5R8KFV4-F1
#
_entry.id   AF-A0A5R8KFV4-F1
#
_cell.length_a   1.000
_cell.length_b   1.000
_cell.length_c   1.000
_cell.angle_alpha   90.00
_cell.angle_beta   90.00
_cell.angle_gamma   90.00
#
_symmetry.space_group_name_H-M   'P 1'
#
loop_
_entity.id
_entity.type
_entity.pdbx_description
1 polymer ?
#
loop_
_entity_poly.entity_id
_entity_poly.type
_entity_poly.pdbx_seq_one_letter_code
_entity_poly.pdbx_strand_id
1 'polypeptide(L)'
;MKAVLFLPFILFLSTASASEVPVPETPPSTQTPPRNLTHTRVERRTMPLSPELEKKIAELADRCLPEQKNLVEQHMQELIQRIDETVQLTPDQKTSLEKSATTAIEQYLPVWKTAFIGPLRLIHDSLTPVSLKASSGWSPQHLVNVNPVPDPPLPDQSDHWNTALAAVLSPEALARWKQTVEKNRAANEETLQNHLKPKFEKVRESMQETLHPLIVEINSLTQAPIEKIDQLEKLSNRLVDSFSNAMFADITALQRNIPSPTRKSHAKQGGLNTTLIFPSIALQNEFETGAAAILSPQELATWRTGAKERDEKLRRELVENTKPLAGQYRESFQQQFQLEVANIVATLDFPDDRKKLLEKAGDDALNDYFEDWQKALVTHLLTLPEAQREEVLGGSRGFSLGMESENQPRKHPAWEQRKNLVLTPEETQRWKTSLEERRQRICDAYAHLFIAEIDKQVALSSAQRAPLFPITQKLVSKQLEQFNFDYTTPTHFHQTYFLNMTETEDGKELATVLTPRQWEHWKSLRERQRQQPPKPSEDLAGLDPEIIIARHLHHLDQRERAQRLSQMQMHTDEATRIATLSEKAAAHLNTAAKGAVESTMDFWRKSMANYMRQQTRQTTPEALQQRLNGLGSMRFSNNEPQAEDHPIWKTAVVQILPEDRRQTWKDEQSARARYLNEAIATNVLAQLNQQSPISTDHAETLKPHIIEVLTDHSHEFLGWFSDGWYYSPHQVLTPICGVPEDVLKTTFTEKRLTTLRETVLAQGQSYWDSIKQQREQRLKNEERRRKAKK
;
A
#
# COMPACT_ATOMS: atom_id res chain seq x y z
N MET A 1 -4.39 56.16 47.65
CA MET A 1 -5.77 56.69 47.57
C MET A 1 -6.60 55.61 46.90
N LYS A 2 -7.47 54.85 47.61
CA LYS A 2 -8.86 55.20 47.98
C LYS A 2 -9.59 55.80 46.76
N ALA A 3 -10.75 55.36 46.28
CA ALA A 3 -11.86 54.62 46.87
C ALA A 3 -12.72 54.04 45.72
N VAL A 4 -13.33 52.85 45.84
CA VAL A 4 -14.72 52.57 46.32
C VAL A 4 -15.83 53.12 45.40
N LEU A 5 -16.83 52.26 45.16
CA LEU A 5 -18.29 52.48 44.95
C LEU A 5 -18.79 51.78 43.66
N PHE A 6 -19.86 50.97 43.60
CA PHE A 6 -21.02 50.76 44.47
C PHE A 6 -21.62 49.33 44.24
N LEU A 7 -22.00 48.66 45.35
CA LEU A 7 -23.05 47.62 45.50
C LEU A 7 -24.46 48.25 45.20
N PRO A 8 -25.66 47.56 45.23
CA PRO A 8 -25.97 46.42 46.10
C PRO A 8 -27.17 45.45 45.77
N PHE A 9 -27.45 44.56 46.75
CA PHE A 9 -28.75 43.94 47.17
C PHE A 9 -29.39 42.86 46.24
N ILE A 10 -30.04 41.75 46.67
CA ILE A 10 -30.12 40.89 47.88
C ILE A 10 -31.32 39.90 47.67
N LEU A 11 -31.37 38.82 48.46
CA LEU A 11 -32.47 37.83 48.70
C LEU A 11 -32.52 36.62 47.75
N PHE A 12 -32.98 35.42 48.13
CA PHE A 12 -33.01 34.56 49.33
C PHE A 12 -33.91 33.37 48.92
N LEU A 13 -33.61 32.16 49.40
CA LEU A 13 -34.52 30.99 49.53
C LEU A 13 -35.18 30.44 48.25
N SER A 14 -34.88 29.19 47.90
CA SER A 14 -35.74 28.07 48.31
C SER A 14 -35.20 26.73 47.82
N THR A 15 -35.42 25.76 48.68
CA THR A 15 -35.11 24.33 48.65
C THR A 15 -35.64 23.59 47.42
N ALA A 16 -34.83 22.70 46.85
CA ALA A 16 -35.32 21.48 46.22
C ALA A 16 -34.25 20.37 46.35
N SER A 17 -34.64 19.31 47.04
CA SER A 17 -34.02 17.99 47.17
C SER A 17 -32.96 17.66 46.12
N ALA A 18 -31.71 17.52 46.56
CA ALA A 18 -30.75 16.67 45.87
C ALA A 18 -31.21 15.22 46.09
N SER A 19 -32.02 14.71 45.16
CA SER A 19 -32.10 13.27 44.96
C SER A 19 -30.71 12.81 44.54
N GLU A 20 -30.06 12.04 45.41
CA GLU A 20 -28.92 11.20 45.06
C GLU A 20 -29.33 10.36 43.85
N VAL A 21 -28.95 10.81 42.66
CA VAL A 21 -28.85 9.91 41.51
C VAL A 21 -27.58 9.12 41.78
N PRO A 22 -27.66 7.79 41.97
CA PRO A 22 -26.46 6.99 42.10
C PRO A 22 -25.66 7.20 40.81
N VAL A 23 -24.43 7.69 40.96
CA VAL A 23 -23.41 7.57 39.91
C VAL A 23 -23.46 6.10 39.49
N PRO A 24 -23.76 5.78 38.22
CA PRO A 24 -23.65 4.40 37.80
C PRO A 24 -22.18 4.06 38.03
N GLU A 25 -21.93 3.09 38.91
CA GLU A 25 -20.65 2.40 38.91
C GLU A 25 -20.48 1.87 37.49
N THR A 26 -19.73 2.60 36.67
CA THR A 26 -19.24 2.11 35.39
C THR A 26 -18.57 0.79 35.70
N PRO A 27 -19.04 -0.34 35.15
CA PRO A 27 -18.33 -1.60 35.35
C PRO A 27 -16.90 -1.38 34.85
N PRO A 28 -15.87 -1.91 35.54
CA PRO A 28 -14.52 -1.83 35.03
C PRO A 28 -14.55 -2.35 33.60
N SER A 29 -14.02 -1.57 32.67
CA SER A 29 -13.82 -1.99 31.28
C SER A 29 -13.06 -3.31 31.30
N THR A 30 -13.80 -4.41 31.13
CA THR A 30 -13.26 -5.76 30.98
C THR A 30 -12.76 -5.93 29.55
N GLN A 31 -11.95 -4.99 29.06
CA GLN A 31 -11.10 -5.31 27.92
C GLN A 31 -9.97 -6.17 28.47
N THR A 32 -10.16 -7.49 28.34
CA THR A 32 -9.13 -8.47 28.61
C THR A 32 -7.86 -8.04 27.86
N PRO A 33 -6.69 -7.96 28.52
CA PRO A 33 -5.46 -7.57 27.85
C PRO A 33 -5.25 -8.44 26.59
N PRO A 34 -4.66 -7.86 25.53
CA PRO A 34 -4.59 -8.54 24.24
C PRO A 34 -3.76 -9.82 24.38
N ARG A 35 -4.24 -10.91 23.76
CA ARG A 35 -3.72 -12.26 23.95
C ARG A 35 -2.22 -12.36 23.65
N ASN A 36 -1.71 -11.50 22.77
CA ASN A 36 -0.30 -11.43 22.39
C ASN A 36 0.66 -11.04 23.51
N LEU A 37 0.16 -10.41 24.57
CA LEU A 37 0.94 -10.00 25.73
C LEU A 37 0.76 -10.95 26.91
N THR A 38 -0.41 -11.58 27.02
CA THR A 38 -0.78 -12.47 28.13
C THR A 38 -0.44 -13.94 27.87
N HIS A 39 -0.22 -14.34 26.62
CA HIS A 39 0.05 -15.71 26.23
C HIS A 39 1.27 -15.80 25.32
N THR A 40 2.03 -16.88 25.50
CA THR A 40 3.11 -17.25 24.61
C THR A 40 2.60 -17.48 23.18
N ARG A 41 3.51 -17.39 22.19
CA ARG A 41 3.17 -17.67 20.79
C ARG A 41 2.60 -19.08 20.59
N VAL A 42 3.09 -20.05 21.35
CA VAL A 42 2.65 -21.45 21.29
C VAL A 42 1.21 -21.58 21.78
N GLU A 43 0.91 -21.03 22.95
CA GLU A 43 -0.46 -21.06 23.51
C GLU A 43 -1.46 -20.42 22.55
N ARG A 44 -1.14 -19.25 21.99
CA ARG A 44 -2.02 -18.53 21.07
C ARG A 44 -2.39 -19.30 19.81
N ARG A 45 -1.52 -20.16 19.28
CA ARG A 45 -1.85 -21.02 18.12
C ARG A 45 -2.96 -22.03 18.43
N THR A 46 -3.06 -22.43 19.69
CA THR A 46 -4.00 -23.45 20.15
C THR A 46 -5.31 -22.88 20.68
N MET A 47 -5.31 -21.62 21.11
CA MET A 47 -6.50 -20.95 21.62
C MET A 47 -7.48 -20.61 20.49
N PRO A 48 -8.73 -21.09 20.54
CA PRO A 48 -9.73 -20.76 19.52
C PRO A 48 -10.11 -19.28 19.57
N LEU A 49 -10.42 -18.73 18.39
CA LEU A 49 -11.06 -17.43 18.20
C LEU A 49 -12.59 -17.60 18.20
N SER A 50 -13.33 -16.55 17.85
CA SER A 50 -14.80 -16.64 17.77
C SER A 50 -15.22 -17.69 16.72
N PRO A 51 -16.41 -18.33 16.86
CA PRO A 51 -16.85 -19.36 15.91
C PRO A 51 -16.89 -18.88 14.45
N GLU A 52 -17.26 -17.62 14.21
CA GLU A 52 -17.24 -17.01 12.88
C GLU A 52 -15.82 -16.91 12.32
N LEU A 53 -14.85 -16.56 13.17
CA LEU A 53 -13.45 -16.44 12.80
C LEU A 53 -12.82 -17.79 12.47
N GLU A 54 -13.07 -18.80 13.29
CA GLU A 54 -12.57 -20.15 13.06
C GLU A 54 -13.09 -20.72 11.73
N LYS A 55 -14.34 -20.43 11.37
CA LYS A 55 -14.90 -20.81 10.06
C LYS A 55 -14.14 -20.13 8.90
N LYS A 56 -13.94 -18.81 8.96
CA LYS A 56 -13.20 -18.05 7.94
C LYS A 56 -11.74 -18.50 7.81
N ILE A 57 -11.10 -18.82 8.93
CA ILE A 57 -9.74 -19.35 8.96
C ILE A 57 -9.67 -20.72 8.27
N ALA A 58 -10.64 -21.61 8.53
CA ALA A 58 -10.71 -22.89 7.87
C ALA A 58 -10.89 -22.75 6.33
N GLU A 59 -11.80 -21.87 5.89
CA GLU A 59 -12.01 -21.57 4.47
C GLU A 59 -10.75 -20.99 3.80
N LEU A 60 -10.01 -20.13 4.51
CA LEU A 60 -8.75 -19.58 4.02
C LEU A 60 -7.65 -20.63 3.92
N ALA A 61 -7.54 -21.54 4.89
CA ALA A 61 -6.61 -22.66 4.83
C ALA A 61 -6.90 -23.57 3.63
N ASP A 62 -8.17 -23.80 3.30
CA ASP A 62 -8.58 -24.54 2.09
C ASP A 62 -8.11 -23.86 0.81
N ARG A 63 -8.25 -22.52 0.72
CA ARG A 63 -7.75 -21.75 -0.43
C ARG A 63 -6.23 -21.80 -0.59
N CYS A 64 -5.48 -22.09 0.48
CA CYS A 64 -4.02 -22.14 0.48
C CYS A 64 -3.46 -23.51 0.07
N LEU A 65 -4.27 -24.57 0.05
CA LEU A 65 -3.83 -25.92 -0.30
C LEU A 65 -3.17 -26.04 -1.68
N PRO A 66 -3.71 -25.45 -2.78
CA PRO A 66 -3.10 -25.57 -4.10
C PRO A 66 -1.70 -24.94 -4.16
N GLU A 67 -1.52 -23.79 -3.51
CA GLU A 67 -0.24 -23.09 -3.48
C GLU A 67 0.79 -23.85 -2.64
N GLN A 68 0.37 -24.42 -1.49
CA GLN A 68 1.26 -25.28 -0.71
C GLN A 68 1.65 -26.53 -1.49
N LYS A 69 0.71 -27.17 -2.20
CA LYS A 69 0.97 -28.31 -3.08
C LYS A 69 2.06 -27.98 -4.10
N ASN A 70 1.91 -26.87 -4.81
CA ASN A 70 2.92 -26.41 -5.78
C ASN A 70 4.31 -26.20 -5.15
N LEU A 71 4.36 -25.57 -3.97
CA LEU A 71 5.63 -25.35 -3.26
C LEU A 71 6.32 -26.65 -2.84
N VAL A 72 5.57 -27.62 -2.33
CA VAL A 72 6.16 -28.91 -1.92
C VAL A 72 6.49 -29.80 -3.11
N GLU A 73 5.74 -29.70 -4.23
CA GLU A 73 6.10 -30.35 -5.50
C GLU A 73 7.44 -29.85 -6.03
N GLN A 74 7.62 -28.53 -6.10
CA GLN A 74 8.90 -27.92 -6.48
C GLN A 74 10.04 -28.33 -5.54
N HIS A 75 9.77 -28.36 -4.23
CA HIS A 75 10.75 -28.80 -3.24
C HIS A 75 11.19 -30.26 -3.47
N MET A 76 10.24 -31.17 -3.71
CA MET A 76 10.55 -32.58 -3.98
C MET A 76 11.26 -32.78 -5.31
N GLN A 77 10.92 -31.99 -6.34
CA GLN A 77 11.65 -32.00 -7.62
C GLN A 77 13.11 -31.56 -7.45
N GLU A 78 13.35 -30.45 -6.72
CA GLU A 78 14.71 -29.99 -6.39
C GLU A 78 15.48 -31.03 -5.53
N LEU A 79 14.77 -31.80 -4.70
CA LEU A 79 15.36 -32.87 -3.91
C LEU A 79 15.78 -34.04 -4.79
N ILE A 80 14.90 -34.52 -5.67
CA ILE A 80 15.18 -35.61 -6.61
C ILE A 80 16.35 -35.23 -7.51
N GLN A 81 16.39 -33.99 -7.99
CA GLN A 81 17.51 -33.48 -8.79
C GLN A 81 18.84 -33.51 -8.02
N ARG A 82 18.83 -33.13 -6.73
CA ARG A 82 20.04 -33.22 -5.88
C ARG A 82 20.46 -34.66 -5.59
N ILE A 83 19.50 -35.57 -5.43
CA ILE A 83 19.79 -37.01 -5.29
C ILE A 83 20.46 -37.48 -6.59
N ASP A 84 19.90 -37.16 -7.74
CA ASP A 84 20.44 -37.48 -9.06
C ASP A 84 21.89 -36.98 -9.24
N GLU A 85 22.16 -35.72 -8.88
CA GLU A 85 23.52 -35.16 -8.90
C GLU A 85 24.50 -35.87 -7.96
N THR A 86 24.01 -36.40 -6.84
CA THR A 86 24.85 -37.03 -5.80
C THR A 86 25.13 -38.50 -6.10
N VAL A 87 24.14 -39.23 -6.61
CA VAL A 87 24.21 -40.71 -6.76
C VAL A 87 24.01 -41.21 -8.18
N GLN A 88 23.74 -40.33 -9.15
CA GLN A 88 23.54 -40.62 -10.58
C GLN A 88 22.40 -41.62 -10.80
N LEU A 89 21.15 -41.16 -10.69
CA LEU A 89 19.97 -42.03 -10.79
C LEU A 89 19.78 -42.55 -12.23
N THR A 90 19.31 -43.78 -12.38
CA THR A 90 18.78 -44.23 -13.67
C THR A 90 17.40 -43.61 -13.95
N PRO A 91 16.94 -43.58 -15.22
CA PRO A 91 15.61 -43.07 -15.56
C PRO A 91 14.47 -43.77 -14.80
N ASP A 92 14.56 -45.08 -14.59
CA ASP A 92 13.56 -45.86 -13.86
C ASP A 92 13.56 -45.53 -12.37
N GLN A 93 14.75 -45.35 -11.76
CA GLN A 93 14.88 -44.95 -10.36
C GLN A 93 14.31 -43.54 -10.14
N LYS A 94 14.60 -42.60 -11.06
CA LYS A 94 14.07 -41.23 -11.02
C LYS A 94 12.54 -41.23 -11.09
N THR A 95 11.97 -41.97 -12.04
CA THR A 95 10.51 -42.13 -12.21
C THR A 95 9.86 -42.73 -10.95
N SER A 96 10.51 -43.73 -10.33
CA SER A 96 10.02 -44.35 -9.09
C SER A 96 10.00 -43.37 -7.90
N LEU A 97 11.04 -42.53 -7.78
CA LEU A 97 11.10 -41.48 -6.76
C LEU A 97 10.07 -40.38 -7.02
N GLU A 98 9.83 -39.96 -8.27
CA GLU A 98 8.79 -38.98 -8.61
C GLU A 98 7.38 -39.45 -8.20
N LYS A 99 7.08 -40.74 -8.42
CA LYS A 99 5.82 -41.35 -7.97
C LYS A 99 5.69 -41.38 -6.45
N SER A 100 6.78 -41.71 -5.76
CA SER A 100 6.83 -41.77 -4.29
C SER A 100 6.73 -40.36 -3.67
N ALA A 101 7.32 -39.36 -4.31
CA ALA A 101 7.21 -37.95 -3.92
C ALA A 101 5.75 -37.48 -4.01
N THR A 102 5.04 -37.83 -5.09
CA THR A 102 3.61 -37.51 -5.25
C THR A 102 2.79 -38.08 -4.09
N THR A 103 3.03 -39.34 -3.73
CA THR A 103 2.33 -40.00 -2.62
C THR A 103 2.66 -39.36 -1.27
N ALA A 104 3.93 -39.01 -1.03
CA ALA A 104 4.33 -38.30 0.19
C ALA A 104 3.67 -36.92 0.32
N ILE A 105 3.53 -36.19 -0.79
CA ILE A 105 2.84 -34.89 -0.85
C ILE A 105 1.35 -35.05 -0.52
N GLU A 106 0.68 -36.05 -1.09
CA GLU A 106 -0.74 -36.32 -0.83
C GLU A 106 -1.01 -36.65 0.65
N GLN A 107 -0.08 -37.35 1.32
CA GLN A 107 -0.16 -37.63 2.75
C GLN A 107 0.13 -36.39 3.63
N TYR A 108 1.01 -35.50 3.16
CA TYR A 108 1.41 -34.29 3.89
C TYR A 108 0.30 -33.21 3.93
N LEU A 109 -0.39 -32.97 2.81
CA LEU A 109 -1.31 -31.83 2.67
C LEU A 109 -2.44 -31.77 3.72
N PRO A 110 -3.15 -32.88 4.07
CA PRO A 110 -4.20 -32.84 5.08
C PRO A 110 -3.68 -32.49 6.48
N VAL A 111 -2.50 -33.01 6.83
CA VAL A 111 -1.86 -32.77 8.14
C VAL A 111 -1.35 -31.34 8.21
N TRP A 112 -0.75 -30.84 7.12
CA TRP A 112 -0.32 -29.45 7.01
C TRP A 112 -1.49 -28.48 7.13
N LYS A 113 -2.61 -28.73 6.42
CA LYS A 113 -3.81 -27.88 6.50
C LYS A 113 -4.26 -27.70 7.94
N THR A 114 -4.34 -28.81 8.68
CA THR A 114 -4.77 -28.80 10.08
C THR A 114 -3.85 -27.94 10.95
N ALA A 115 -2.55 -28.06 10.75
CA ALA A 115 -1.57 -27.29 11.52
C ALA A 115 -1.44 -25.83 11.08
N PHE A 116 -1.70 -25.51 9.81
CA PHE A 116 -1.67 -24.15 9.26
C PHE A 116 -2.73 -23.21 9.88
N ILE A 117 -3.77 -23.78 10.48
CA ILE A 117 -4.77 -23.03 11.26
C ILE A 117 -4.12 -22.24 12.40
N GLY A 118 -3.11 -22.81 13.08
CA GLY A 118 -2.43 -22.15 14.20
C GLY A 118 -1.75 -20.83 13.82
N PRO A 119 -0.89 -20.80 12.78
CA PRO A 119 -0.36 -19.56 12.23
C PRO A 119 -1.43 -18.57 11.79
N LEU A 120 -2.52 -19.01 11.14
CA LEU A 120 -3.62 -18.12 10.76
C LEU A 120 -4.32 -17.50 11.99
N ARG A 121 -4.48 -18.25 13.09
CA ARG A 121 -4.96 -17.69 14.36
C ARG A 121 -4.05 -16.59 14.87
N LEU A 122 -2.72 -16.76 14.83
CA LEU A 122 -1.79 -15.72 15.28
C LEU A 122 -1.94 -14.42 14.48
N ILE A 123 -2.14 -14.55 13.17
CA ILE A 123 -2.40 -13.40 12.30
C ILE A 123 -3.70 -12.74 12.72
N HIS A 124 -4.79 -13.50 12.81
CA HIS A 124 -6.11 -12.96 13.13
C HIS A 124 -6.25 -12.44 14.57
N ASP A 125 -5.49 -12.98 15.51
CA ASP A 125 -5.38 -12.51 16.90
C ASP A 125 -4.71 -11.13 17.00
N SER A 126 -3.86 -10.77 16.03
CA SER A 126 -3.22 -9.46 15.95
C SER A 126 -4.01 -8.41 15.14
N LEU A 127 -5.18 -8.79 14.64
CA LEU A 127 -5.96 -7.99 13.69
C LEU A 127 -7.28 -7.50 14.29
N THR A 128 -7.65 -6.28 13.92
CA THR A 128 -8.95 -5.67 14.25
C THR A 128 -10.10 -6.36 13.50
N PRO A 129 -11.37 -6.17 13.89
CA PRO A 129 -12.57 -6.74 13.22
C PRO A 129 -12.67 -6.49 11.70
N VAL A 130 -11.84 -5.60 11.20
CA VAL A 130 -11.89 -4.95 9.90
C VAL A 130 -10.84 -5.52 8.95
N SER A 131 -9.69 -5.92 9.50
CA SER A 131 -8.64 -6.66 8.78
C SER A 131 -9.08 -8.10 8.45
N LEU A 132 -10.17 -8.56 9.08
CA LEU A 132 -10.93 -9.74 8.67
C LEU A 132 -11.67 -9.62 7.35
N LYS A 133 -12.11 -8.42 6.99
CA LYS A 133 -12.71 -8.16 5.67
C LYS A 133 -11.60 -8.10 4.62
N ALA A 134 -10.47 -7.49 4.96
CA ALA A 134 -9.28 -7.43 4.11
C ALA A 134 -8.62 -8.79 3.88
N SER A 135 -8.69 -9.73 4.84
CA SER A 135 -8.08 -11.05 4.70
C SER A 135 -8.67 -11.90 3.57
N SER A 136 -9.90 -11.60 3.15
CA SER A 136 -10.53 -12.24 1.99
C SER A 136 -9.77 -11.97 0.68
N GLY A 137 -9.10 -10.82 0.58
CA GLY A 137 -8.29 -10.39 -0.57
C GLY A 137 -6.82 -10.79 -0.49
N TRP A 138 -6.38 -11.47 0.57
CA TRP A 138 -5.01 -11.93 0.68
C TRP A 138 -4.70 -13.02 -0.35
N SER A 139 -3.54 -12.89 -0.99
CA SER A 139 -3.03 -13.90 -1.91
C SER A 139 -2.73 -15.19 -1.13
N PRO A 140 -3.32 -16.34 -1.48
CA PRO A 140 -2.99 -17.62 -0.85
C PRO A 140 -1.50 -17.93 -0.97
N GLN A 141 -0.88 -17.59 -2.11
CA GLN A 141 0.55 -17.77 -2.33
C GLN A 141 1.41 -16.95 -1.36
N HIS A 142 1.01 -15.71 -1.06
CA HIS A 142 1.70 -14.89 -0.06
C HIS A 142 1.58 -15.53 1.33
N LEU A 143 0.38 -15.93 1.73
CA LEU A 143 0.11 -16.50 3.05
C LEU A 143 0.92 -17.76 3.32
N VAL A 144 0.98 -18.67 2.33
CA VAL A 144 1.77 -19.89 2.45
C VAL A 144 3.27 -19.58 2.54
N ASN A 145 3.75 -18.57 1.82
CA ASN A 145 5.17 -18.20 1.84
C ASN A 145 5.61 -17.55 3.15
N VAL A 146 4.77 -16.75 3.79
CA VAL A 146 5.19 -15.94 4.96
C VAL A 146 4.86 -16.58 6.31
N ASN A 147 4.01 -17.62 6.33
CA ASN A 147 3.54 -18.26 7.57
C ASN A 147 3.99 -19.72 7.66
N PRO A 148 5.23 -19.98 8.10
CA PRO A 148 5.72 -21.34 8.28
C PRO A 148 4.93 -22.09 9.35
N VAL A 149 4.87 -23.41 9.19
CA VAL A 149 4.20 -24.33 10.12
C VAL A 149 5.27 -25.22 10.76
N PRO A 150 5.31 -25.33 12.10
CA PRO A 150 6.37 -26.06 12.77
C PRO A 150 6.19 -27.58 12.65
N ASP A 151 4.96 -28.07 12.54
CA ASP A 151 4.60 -29.47 12.31
C ASP A 151 3.39 -29.51 11.37
N PRO A 152 3.26 -30.44 10.42
CA PRO A 152 4.07 -31.65 10.24
C PRO A 152 5.40 -31.41 9.52
N PRO A 153 6.35 -32.36 9.63
CA PRO A 153 7.58 -32.36 8.85
C PRO A 153 7.30 -32.39 7.35
N LEU A 154 8.25 -31.89 6.55
CA LEU A 154 8.14 -31.84 5.08
C LEU A 154 8.04 -33.26 4.47
N PRO A 155 7.51 -33.40 3.24
CA PRO A 155 7.31 -34.72 2.61
C PRO A 155 8.60 -35.56 2.49
N ASP A 156 9.76 -34.91 2.36
CA ASP A 156 11.08 -35.54 2.29
C ASP A 156 11.56 -36.15 3.61
N GLN A 157 10.85 -35.91 4.70
CA GLN A 157 11.11 -36.47 6.02
C GLN A 157 10.09 -37.54 6.40
N SER A 158 9.10 -37.81 5.53
CA SER A 158 8.07 -38.83 5.79
C SER A 158 8.65 -40.25 5.77
N ASP A 159 8.05 -41.14 6.58
CA ASP A 159 8.40 -42.56 6.58
C ASP A 159 8.20 -43.21 5.20
N HIS A 160 7.16 -42.77 4.48
CA HIS A 160 6.89 -43.20 3.11
C HIS A 160 8.06 -42.87 2.17
N TRP A 161 8.52 -41.61 2.18
CA TRP A 161 9.64 -41.18 1.35
C TRP A 161 10.94 -41.91 1.73
N ASN A 162 11.25 -42.02 3.02
CA ASN A 162 12.46 -42.68 3.50
C ASN A 162 12.48 -44.17 3.11
N THR A 163 11.33 -44.84 3.17
CA THR A 163 11.18 -46.24 2.74
C THR A 163 11.36 -46.38 1.24
N ALA A 164 10.73 -45.51 0.45
CA ALA A 164 10.87 -45.50 -1.01
C ALA A 164 12.32 -45.25 -1.45
N LEU A 165 12.99 -44.29 -0.81
CA LEU A 165 14.39 -43.96 -1.08
C LEU A 165 15.32 -45.16 -0.79
N ALA A 166 15.08 -45.87 0.31
CA ALA A 166 15.84 -47.07 0.65
C ALA A 166 15.58 -48.25 -0.29
N ALA A 167 14.39 -48.33 -0.90
CA ALA A 167 14.05 -49.34 -1.89
C ALA A 167 14.66 -49.05 -3.28
N VAL A 168 14.85 -47.77 -3.62
CA VAL A 168 15.35 -47.34 -4.94
C VAL A 168 16.88 -47.31 -4.99
N LEU A 169 17.54 -46.88 -3.91
CA LEU A 169 18.99 -46.72 -3.84
C LEU A 169 19.69 -47.97 -3.33
N SER A 170 20.88 -48.25 -3.84
CA SER A 170 21.76 -49.25 -3.22
C SER A 170 22.17 -48.79 -1.81
N PRO A 171 22.54 -49.71 -0.89
CA PRO A 171 22.97 -49.33 0.46
C PRO A 171 24.09 -48.28 0.47
N GLU A 172 25.04 -48.38 -0.46
CA GLU A 172 26.16 -47.45 -0.61
C GLU A 172 25.74 -46.07 -1.14
N ALA A 173 24.81 -46.04 -2.10
CA ALA A 173 24.26 -44.78 -2.62
C ALA A 173 23.39 -44.07 -1.56
N LEU A 174 22.58 -44.84 -0.84
CA LEU A 174 21.76 -44.34 0.27
C LEU A 174 22.64 -43.77 1.39
N ALA A 175 23.74 -44.44 1.75
CA ALA A 175 24.68 -43.95 2.75
C ALA A 175 25.34 -42.64 2.32
N ARG A 176 25.80 -42.54 1.07
CA ARG A 176 26.38 -41.30 0.50
C ARG A 176 25.38 -40.14 0.50
N TRP A 177 24.14 -40.40 0.10
CA TRP A 177 23.07 -39.40 0.15
C TRP A 177 22.78 -38.95 1.58
N LYS A 178 22.60 -39.89 2.53
CA LYS A 178 22.35 -39.57 3.94
C LYS A 178 23.49 -38.74 4.55
N GLN A 179 24.74 -39.05 4.23
CA GLN A 179 25.89 -38.26 4.67
C GLN A 179 25.85 -36.83 4.11
N THR A 180 25.46 -36.67 2.84
CA THR A 180 25.31 -35.36 2.19
C THR A 180 24.18 -34.55 2.82
N VAL A 181 23.04 -35.18 3.09
CA VAL A 181 21.90 -34.57 3.79
C VAL A 181 22.31 -34.13 5.19
N GLU A 182 23.01 -34.97 5.95
CA GLU A 182 23.42 -34.65 7.31
C GLU A 182 24.41 -33.47 7.34
N LYS A 183 25.40 -33.47 6.42
CA LYS A 183 26.34 -32.35 6.27
C LYS A 183 25.61 -31.04 5.93
N ASN A 184 24.68 -31.08 4.99
CA ASN A 184 23.90 -29.91 4.59
C ASN A 184 22.96 -29.44 5.70
N ARG A 185 22.38 -30.38 6.46
CA ARG A 185 21.54 -30.07 7.63
C ARG A 185 22.36 -29.39 8.72
N ALA A 186 23.55 -29.90 9.04
CA ALA A 186 24.45 -29.31 10.01
C ALA A 186 24.87 -27.88 9.61
N ALA A 187 25.28 -27.67 8.35
CA ALA A 187 25.65 -26.35 7.84
C ALA A 187 24.48 -25.34 7.85
N ASN A 188 23.27 -25.80 7.51
CA ASN A 188 22.06 -24.99 7.57
C ASN A 188 21.68 -24.64 9.01
N GLU A 189 21.79 -25.60 9.94
CA GLU A 189 21.53 -25.40 11.36
C GLU A 189 22.52 -24.39 11.94
N GLU A 190 23.82 -24.53 11.66
CA GLU A 190 24.84 -23.57 12.08
C GLU A 190 24.54 -22.15 11.55
N THR A 191 24.20 -22.03 10.27
CA THR A 191 23.81 -20.74 9.66
C THR A 191 22.57 -20.14 10.34
N LEU A 192 21.56 -20.97 10.63
CA LEU A 192 20.34 -20.55 11.30
C LEU A 192 20.62 -20.08 12.73
N GLN A 193 21.40 -20.84 13.48
CA GLN A 193 21.83 -20.51 14.84
C GLN A 193 22.60 -19.18 14.87
N ASN A 194 23.57 -19.00 13.97
CA ASN A 194 24.35 -17.76 13.86
C ASN A 194 23.48 -16.55 13.51
N HIS A 195 22.39 -16.74 12.75
CA HIS A 195 21.46 -15.67 12.41
C HIS A 195 20.49 -15.32 13.56
N LEU A 196 19.98 -16.33 14.27
CA LEU A 196 18.96 -16.14 15.30
C LEU A 196 19.56 -15.74 16.64
N LYS A 197 20.71 -16.31 17.03
CA LYS A 197 21.30 -16.13 18.36
C LYS A 197 21.48 -14.65 18.76
N PRO A 198 22.07 -13.76 17.92
CA PRO A 198 22.19 -12.34 18.29
C PRO A 198 20.84 -11.63 18.46
N LYS A 199 19.80 -12.06 17.74
CA LYS A 199 18.44 -11.51 17.89
C LYS A 199 17.81 -11.94 19.21
N PHE A 200 18.02 -13.19 19.59
CA PHE A 200 17.50 -13.74 20.84
C PHE A 200 18.26 -13.24 22.07
N GLU A 201 19.55 -12.95 21.96
CA GLU A 201 20.32 -12.26 23.00
C GLU A 201 19.68 -10.89 23.32
N LYS A 202 19.32 -10.11 22.29
CA LYS A 202 18.59 -8.84 22.49
C LYS A 202 17.21 -9.02 23.12
N VAL A 203 16.48 -10.06 22.72
CA VAL A 203 15.18 -10.38 23.36
C VAL A 203 15.38 -10.72 24.82
N ARG A 204 16.39 -11.54 25.13
CA ARG A 204 16.77 -11.92 26.49
C ARG A 204 17.12 -10.69 27.33
N GLU A 205 17.94 -9.78 26.81
CA GLU A 205 18.25 -8.48 27.42
C GLU A 205 16.98 -7.69 27.72
N SER A 206 16.06 -7.59 26.75
CA SER A 206 14.76 -6.91 26.94
C SER A 206 13.90 -7.57 28.03
N MET A 207 13.93 -8.89 28.14
CA MET A 207 13.24 -9.62 29.22
C MET A 207 13.87 -9.29 30.58
N GLN A 208 15.20 -9.19 30.65
CA GLN A 208 15.91 -8.81 31.88
C GLN A 208 15.60 -7.37 32.27
N GLU A 209 15.59 -6.43 31.32
CA GLU A 209 15.17 -5.04 31.53
C GLU A 209 13.72 -4.94 32.02
N THR A 210 12.88 -5.94 31.76
CA THR A 210 11.50 -5.98 32.26
C THR A 210 11.41 -6.43 33.73
N LEU A 211 12.22 -7.43 34.15
CA LEU A 211 12.14 -7.99 35.51
C LEU A 211 13.08 -7.32 36.51
N HIS A 212 14.24 -6.82 36.08
CA HIS A 212 15.20 -6.19 36.99
C HIS A 212 14.62 -4.99 37.77
N PRO A 213 13.85 -4.08 37.15
CA PRO A 213 13.20 -2.99 37.89
C PRO A 213 12.24 -3.46 38.98
N LEU A 214 11.58 -4.61 38.80
CA LEU A 214 10.69 -5.18 39.82
C LEU A 214 11.48 -5.65 41.05
N ILE A 215 12.67 -6.24 40.84
CA ILE A 215 13.54 -6.66 41.95
C ILE A 215 14.07 -5.45 42.72
N VAL A 216 14.53 -4.43 42.01
CA VAL A 216 15.00 -3.16 42.61
C VAL A 216 13.87 -2.50 43.40
N GLU A 217 12.66 -2.50 42.86
CA GLU A 217 11.48 -2.00 43.56
C GLU A 217 11.20 -2.79 44.84
N ILE A 218 11.09 -4.12 44.75
CA ILE A 218 10.83 -4.98 45.92
C ILE A 218 11.82 -4.66 47.03
N ASN A 219 13.11 -4.55 46.68
CA ASN A 219 14.14 -4.17 47.65
C ASN A 219 13.87 -2.79 48.27
N SER A 220 13.58 -1.78 47.44
CA SER A 220 13.35 -0.41 47.91
C SER A 220 12.12 -0.26 48.82
N LEU A 221 11.02 -0.99 48.53
CA LEU A 221 9.76 -0.87 49.26
C LEU A 221 9.71 -1.74 50.51
N THR A 222 10.34 -2.93 50.46
CA THR A 222 10.21 -3.93 51.52
C THR A 222 11.45 -4.02 52.41
N GLN A 223 12.59 -3.48 51.97
CA GLN A 223 13.89 -3.64 52.61
C GLN A 223 14.23 -5.12 52.87
N ALA A 224 13.86 -6.00 51.93
CA ALA A 224 14.07 -7.43 52.06
C ALA A 224 15.55 -7.77 52.28
N PRO A 225 15.87 -8.81 53.07
CA PRO A 225 17.24 -9.28 53.25
C PRO A 225 17.92 -9.62 51.91
N ILE A 226 19.24 -9.43 51.83
CA ILE A 226 20.03 -9.66 50.62
C ILE A 226 19.84 -11.08 50.07
N GLU A 227 19.66 -12.07 50.95
CA GLU A 227 19.43 -13.46 50.56
C GLU A 227 18.12 -13.66 49.78
N LYS A 228 17.07 -12.88 50.07
CA LYS A 228 15.81 -12.90 49.31
C LYS A 228 15.97 -12.19 47.97
N ILE A 229 16.74 -11.10 47.92
CA ILE A 229 17.05 -10.41 46.67
C ILE A 229 17.81 -11.34 45.72
N ASP A 230 18.83 -12.06 46.22
CA ASP A 230 19.56 -13.07 45.45
C ASP A 230 18.64 -14.19 44.92
N GLN A 231 17.64 -14.60 45.71
CA GLN A 231 16.64 -15.58 45.28
C GLN A 231 15.73 -15.04 44.17
N LEU A 232 15.33 -13.76 44.24
CA LEU A 232 14.55 -13.10 43.20
C LEU A 232 15.34 -12.92 41.90
N GLU A 233 16.64 -12.61 41.98
CA GLU A 233 17.52 -12.55 40.81
C GLU A 233 17.69 -13.92 40.15
N LYS A 234 17.86 -14.98 40.94
CA LYS A 234 17.88 -16.37 40.43
C LYS A 234 16.56 -16.76 39.78
N LEU A 235 15.43 -16.38 40.37
CA LEU A 235 14.10 -16.59 39.79
C LEU A 235 13.98 -15.88 38.43
N SER A 236 14.33 -14.59 38.38
CA SER A 236 14.30 -13.78 37.16
C SER A 236 15.14 -14.38 36.05
N ASN A 237 16.41 -14.70 36.30
CA ASN A 237 17.28 -15.32 35.30
C ASN A 237 16.72 -16.65 34.78
N ARG A 238 16.19 -17.50 35.67
CA ARG A 238 15.59 -18.77 35.28
C ARG A 238 14.35 -18.58 34.39
N LEU A 239 13.49 -17.63 34.71
CA LEU A 239 12.29 -17.33 33.90
C LEU A 239 12.67 -16.75 32.53
N VAL A 240 13.59 -15.79 32.50
CA VAL A 240 14.13 -15.20 31.27
C VAL A 240 14.73 -16.27 30.36
N ASP A 241 15.57 -17.16 30.92
CA ASP A 241 16.19 -18.24 30.15
C ASP A 241 15.12 -19.23 29.66
N SER A 242 14.13 -19.57 30.48
CA SER A 242 13.03 -20.45 30.08
C SER A 242 12.22 -19.88 28.91
N PHE A 243 11.75 -18.64 29.01
CA PHE A 243 10.97 -17.97 27.96
C PHE A 243 11.78 -17.75 26.69
N SER A 244 13.02 -17.27 26.81
CA SER A 244 13.92 -17.04 25.67
C SER A 244 14.23 -18.35 24.94
N ASN A 245 14.55 -19.42 25.67
CA ASN A 245 14.84 -20.73 25.09
C ASN A 245 13.60 -21.36 24.44
N ALA A 246 12.42 -21.21 25.05
CA ALA A 246 11.17 -21.69 24.46
C ALA A 246 10.85 -20.98 23.14
N MET A 247 11.00 -19.65 23.10
CA MET A 247 10.83 -18.88 21.87
C MET A 247 11.90 -19.26 20.83
N PHE A 248 13.16 -19.43 21.24
CA PHE A 248 14.24 -19.84 20.35
C PHE A 248 13.95 -21.20 19.70
N ALA A 249 13.48 -22.16 20.50
CA ALA A 249 13.11 -23.49 20.03
C ALA A 249 11.94 -23.44 19.03
N ASP A 250 10.88 -22.67 19.32
CA ASP A 250 9.72 -22.51 18.43
C ASP A 250 10.13 -21.89 17.09
N ILE A 251 10.90 -20.79 17.10
CA ILE A 251 11.36 -20.17 15.85
C ILE A 251 12.27 -21.10 15.07
N THR A 252 13.20 -21.77 15.73
CA THR A 252 14.10 -22.72 15.07
C THR A 252 13.30 -23.85 14.42
N ALA A 253 12.27 -24.38 15.09
CA ALA A 253 11.39 -25.41 14.54
C ALA A 253 10.64 -24.92 13.29
N LEU A 254 10.08 -23.70 13.32
CA LEU A 254 9.42 -23.10 12.15
C LEU A 254 10.34 -23.00 10.94
N GLN A 255 11.61 -22.64 11.18
CA GLN A 255 12.59 -22.41 10.13
C GLN A 255 13.10 -23.71 9.49
N ARG A 256 13.12 -24.81 10.27
CA ARG A 256 13.52 -26.14 9.76
C ARG A 256 12.54 -26.68 8.72
N ASN A 257 11.25 -26.37 8.84
CA ASN A 257 10.18 -26.92 8.01
C ASN A 257 9.71 -26.00 6.88
N ILE A 258 10.58 -25.09 6.42
CA ILE A 258 10.32 -24.23 5.25
C ILE A 258 10.80 -24.90 3.95
N PRO A 259 9.93 -25.06 2.93
CA PRO A 259 10.30 -25.56 1.60
C PRO A 259 11.43 -24.73 0.96
N SER A 260 12.27 -25.40 0.14
CA SER A 260 13.43 -24.75 -0.50
C SER A 260 13.08 -23.51 -1.34
N PRO A 261 12.00 -23.48 -2.15
CA PRO A 261 11.60 -22.28 -2.91
C PRO A 261 11.28 -21.09 -2.01
N THR A 262 10.55 -21.31 -0.92
CA THR A 262 10.20 -20.27 0.05
C THR A 262 11.46 -19.74 0.75
N ARG A 263 12.40 -20.60 1.14
CA ARG A 263 13.67 -20.18 1.76
C ARG A 263 14.50 -19.28 0.84
N LYS A 264 14.59 -19.61 -0.46
CA LYS A 264 15.26 -18.78 -1.49
C LYS A 264 14.55 -17.43 -1.66
N SER A 265 13.23 -17.40 -1.61
CA SER A 265 12.43 -16.17 -1.67
C SER A 265 12.74 -15.24 -0.48
N HIS A 266 12.74 -15.78 0.74
CA HIS A 266 13.05 -15.02 1.96
C HIS A 266 14.50 -14.49 1.97
N ALA A 267 15.46 -15.28 1.47
CA ALA A 267 16.84 -14.83 1.33
C ALA A 267 16.98 -13.62 0.38
N LYS A 268 16.20 -13.58 -0.72
CA LYS A 268 16.18 -12.45 -1.66
C LYS A 268 15.51 -11.20 -1.09
N GLN A 269 14.57 -11.36 -0.16
CA GLN A 269 13.79 -10.25 0.44
C GLN A 269 14.46 -9.62 1.67
N GLY A 270 15.73 -9.95 1.96
CA GLY A 270 16.47 -9.37 3.09
C GLY A 270 16.31 -10.14 4.41
N GLY A 271 15.82 -11.38 4.36
CA GLY A 271 15.84 -12.33 5.48
C GLY A 271 14.46 -12.76 5.97
N LEU A 272 14.49 -13.75 6.87
CA LEU A 272 13.33 -14.29 7.57
C LEU A 272 12.79 -13.23 8.53
N ASN A 273 11.81 -12.45 8.09
CA ASN A 273 11.22 -11.39 8.91
C ASN A 273 10.25 -12.02 9.93
N THR A 274 10.81 -12.59 10.99
CA THR A 274 10.03 -13.14 12.09
C THR A 274 9.93 -12.08 13.17
N THR A 275 8.76 -11.42 13.28
CA THR A 275 8.50 -10.50 14.38
C THR A 275 8.56 -11.28 15.70
N LEU A 276 9.55 -10.98 16.53
CA LEU A 276 9.67 -11.52 17.88
C LEU A 276 8.80 -10.66 18.79
N ILE A 277 7.61 -11.16 19.14
CA ILE A 277 6.72 -10.49 20.09
C ILE A 277 7.05 -11.00 21.48
N PHE A 278 7.44 -10.08 22.36
CA PHE A 278 7.80 -10.34 23.75
C PHE A 278 6.53 -10.45 24.62
N PRO A 279 6.26 -11.59 25.30
CA PRO A 279 5.10 -11.75 26.16
C PRO A 279 5.35 -11.16 27.56
N SER A 280 5.48 -9.83 27.63
CA SER A 280 5.85 -9.08 28.84
C SER A 280 4.97 -9.42 30.05
N ILE A 281 3.65 -9.46 29.85
CA ILE A 281 2.68 -9.70 30.94
C ILE A 281 2.75 -11.14 31.44
N ALA A 282 2.90 -12.13 30.54
CA ALA A 282 3.05 -13.52 30.96
C ALA A 282 4.31 -13.72 31.82
N LEU A 283 5.43 -13.12 31.41
CA LEU A 283 6.69 -13.18 32.16
C LEU A 283 6.57 -12.51 33.54
N GLN A 284 5.91 -11.35 33.61
CA GLN A 284 5.66 -10.64 34.87
C GLN A 284 4.76 -11.45 35.81
N ASN A 285 3.67 -12.06 35.30
CA ASN A 285 2.76 -12.89 36.10
C ASN A 285 3.47 -14.11 36.70
N GLU A 286 4.34 -14.78 35.92
CA GLU A 286 5.15 -15.88 36.44
C GLU A 286 6.18 -15.41 37.47
N PHE A 287 6.78 -14.24 37.26
CA PHE A 287 7.67 -13.64 38.24
C PHE A 287 6.94 -13.31 39.55
N GLU A 288 5.76 -12.68 39.49
CA GLU A 288 4.94 -12.39 40.68
C GLU A 288 4.56 -13.65 41.45
N THR A 289 4.18 -14.71 40.71
CA THR A 289 3.83 -16.01 41.30
C THR A 289 5.04 -16.63 42.00
N GLY A 290 6.21 -16.60 41.37
CA GLY A 290 7.45 -17.10 41.97
C GLY A 290 7.93 -16.24 43.15
N ALA A 291 7.79 -14.92 43.07
CA ALA A 291 8.16 -13.98 44.12
C ALA A 291 7.31 -14.16 45.38
N ALA A 292 6.02 -14.51 45.23
CA ALA A 292 5.14 -14.83 46.35
C ALA A 292 5.61 -16.05 47.17
N ALA A 293 6.44 -16.93 46.61
CA ALA A 293 7.05 -18.05 47.33
C ALA A 293 8.35 -17.67 48.07
N ILE A 294 8.93 -16.50 47.77
CA ILE A 294 10.20 -16.00 48.34
C ILE A 294 9.93 -14.93 49.42
N LEU A 295 8.94 -14.06 49.16
CA LEU A 295 8.57 -12.97 50.04
C LEU A 295 7.61 -13.45 51.14
N SER A 296 7.70 -12.81 52.32
CA SER A 296 6.71 -12.97 53.37
C SER A 296 5.38 -12.33 52.97
N PRO A 297 4.25 -12.71 53.58
CA PRO A 297 2.95 -12.10 53.29
C PRO A 297 2.93 -10.57 53.43
N GLN A 298 3.68 -10.02 54.40
CA GLN A 298 3.76 -8.58 54.63
C GLN A 298 4.59 -7.85 53.56
N GLU A 299 5.75 -8.41 53.18
CA GLU A 299 6.58 -7.86 52.10
C GLU A 299 5.82 -7.91 50.77
N LEU A 300 5.13 -9.02 50.48
CA LEU A 300 4.31 -9.18 49.28
C LEU A 300 3.14 -8.18 49.25
N ALA A 301 2.45 -7.96 50.38
CA ALA A 301 1.38 -6.97 50.47
C ALA A 301 1.90 -5.53 50.29
N THR A 302 3.09 -5.23 50.84
CA THR A 302 3.75 -3.93 50.70
C THR A 302 4.13 -3.66 49.25
N TRP A 303 4.78 -4.63 48.59
CA TRP A 303 5.12 -4.54 47.17
C TRP A 303 3.88 -4.38 46.30
N ARG A 304 2.83 -5.19 46.49
CA ARG A 304 1.57 -5.08 45.72
C ARG A 304 0.87 -3.73 45.91
N THR A 305 0.99 -3.12 47.09
CA THR A 305 0.42 -1.79 47.34
C THR A 305 1.22 -0.71 46.62
N GLY A 306 2.55 -0.73 46.75
CA GLY A 306 3.42 0.22 46.03
C GLY A 306 3.34 0.08 44.51
N ALA A 307 3.23 -1.15 43.99
CA ALA A 307 3.02 -1.41 42.57
C ALA A 307 1.73 -0.75 42.05
N LYS A 308 0.61 -0.87 42.80
CA LYS A 308 -0.65 -0.19 42.46
C LYS A 308 -0.52 1.33 42.45
N GLU A 309 0.13 1.92 43.46
CA GLU A 309 0.32 3.38 43.54
C GLU A 309 1.17 3.90 42.37
N ARG A 310 2.19 3.16 41.96
CA ARG A 310 3.00 3.49 40.79
C ARG A 310 2.24 3.31 39.49
N ASP A 311 1.45 2.26 39.32
CA ASP A 311 0.60 2.09 38.14
C ASP A 311 -0.39 3.25 38.00
N GLU A 312 -0.99 3.69 39.12
CA GLU A 312 -1.85 4.88 39.14
C GLU A 312 -1.08 6.17 38.81
N LYS A 313 0.16 6.31 39.29
CA LYS A 313 1.03 7.44 38.96
C LYS A 313 1.42 7.44 37.48
N LEU A 314 1.91 6.31 36.98
CA LEU A 314 2.30 6.13 35.58
C LEU A 314 1.10 6.34 34.66
N ARG A 315 -0.08 5.81 34.99
CA ARG A 315 -1.31 6.07 34.23
C ARG A 315 -1.62 7.57 34.15
N ARG A 316 -1.48 8.31 35.25
CA ARG A 316 -1.66 9.79 35.25
C ARG A 316 -0.62 10.49 34.37
N GLU A 317 0.66 10.11 34.49
CA GLU A 317 1.75 10.66 33.66
C GLU A 317 1.54 10.37 32.16
N LEU A 318 1.13 9.14 31.81
CA LEU A 318 0.84 8.75 30.44
C LEU A 318 -0.37 9.50 29.87
N VAL A 319 -1.41 9.76 30.66
CA VAL A 319 -2.54 10.62 30.22
C VAL A 319 -2.03 12.01 29.87
N GLU A 320 -1.17 12.63 30.67
CA GLU A 320 -0.61 13.95 30.34
C GLU A 320 0.31 13.91 29.12
N ASN A 321 1.21 12.92 29.04
CA ASN A 321 2.19 12.79 27.96
C ASN A 321 1.56 12.45 26.60
N THR A 322 0.35 11.90 26.57
CA THR A 322 -0.37 11.56 25.33
C THR A 322 -1.20 12.72 24.78
N LYS A 323 -1.46 13.78 25.54
CA LYS A 323 -2.21 14.96 25.06
C LYS A 323 -1.56 15.65 23.85
N PRO A 324 -0.24 15.86 23.78
CA PRO A 324 0.40 16.44 22.59
C PRO A 324 0.19 15.58 21.34
N LEU A 325 0.21 14.25 21.46
CA LEU A 325 -0.06 13.33 20.36
C LEU A 325 -1.50 13.46 19.87
N ALA A 326 -2.48 13.51 20.79
CA ALA A 326 -3.88 13.77 20.42
C ALA A 326 -4.02 15.11 19.67
N GLY A 327 -3.33 16.16 20.15
CA GLY A 327 -3.30 17.48 19.52
C GLY A 327 -2.81 17.46 18.06
N GLN A 328 -1.72 16.74 17.78
CA GLN A 328 -1.17 16.63 16.42
C GLN A 328 -2.17 16.08 15.40
N TYR A 329 -2.97 15.10 15.79
CA TYR A 329 -3.96 14.50 14.90
C TYR A 329 -5.29 15.25 14.86
N ARG A 330 -5.61 15.96 15.94
CA ARG A 330 -6.89 16.65 16.10
C ARG A 330 -7.13 17.69 15.01
N GLU A 331 -6.11 18.46 14.64
CA GLU A 331 -6.24 19.46 13.58
C GLU A 331 -6.62 18.83 12.23
N SER A 332 -5.95 17.74 11.85
CA SER A 332 -6.24 17.02 10.61
C SER A 332 -7.67 16.46 10.59
N PHE A 333 -8.11 15.84 11.68
CA PHE A 333 -9.48 15.33 11.77
C PHE A 333 -10.52 16.43 11.87
N GLN A 334 -10.22 17.54 12.52
CA GLN A 334 -11.12 18.69 12.57
C GLN A 334 -11.35 19.25 11.17
N GLN A 335 -10.31 19.34 10.33
CA GLN A 335 -10.46 19.72 8.92
C GLN A 335 -11.38 18.73 8.17
N GLN A 336 -11.26 17.42 8.42
CA GLN A 336 -12.15 16.42 7.80
C GLN A 336 -13.61 16.61 8.21
N PHE A 337 -13.89 16.87 9.49
CA PHE A 337 -15.25 17.18 9.95
C PHE A 337 -15.77 18.47 9.33
N GLN A 338 -14.97 19.53 9.27
CA GLN A 338 -15.35 20.78 8.63
C GLN A 338 -15.73 20.58 7.16
N LEU A 339 -15.00 19.74 6.43
CA LEU A 339 -15.33 19.37 5.06
C LEU A 339 -16.65 18.58 4.97
N GLU A 340 -16.88 17.60 5.85
CA GLU A 340 -18.15 16.84 5.88
C GLU A 340 -19.34 17.76 6.22
N VAL A 341 -19.19 18.63 7.21
CA VAL A 341 -20.20 19.63 7.59
C VAL A 341 -20.49 20.56 6.42
N ALA A 342 -19.47 21.12 5.78
CA ALA A 342 -19.62 21.98 4.60
C ALA A 342 -20.34 21.24 3.46
N ASN A 343 -20.02 19.96 3.27
CA ASN A 343 -20.66 19.10 2.28
C ASN A 343 -22.14 18.87 2.55
N ILE A 344 -22.51 18.56 3.80
CA ILE A 344 -23.91 18.38 4.21
C ILE A 344 -24.68 19.69 4.03
N VAL A 345 -24.12 20.80 4.54
CA VAL A 345 -24.73 22.14 4.45
C VAL A 345 -24.95 22.53 2.99
N ALA A 346 -23.97 22.33 2.11
CA ALA A 346 -24.10 22.66 0.70
C ALA A 346 -25.10 21.76 -0.05
N THR A 347 -25.27 20.51 0.37
CA THR A 347 -26.17 19.55 -0.29
C THR A 347 -27.63 19.73 0.13
N LEU A 348 -27.84 20.05 1.41
CA LEU A 348 -29.17 20.19 2.00
C LEU A 348 -29.63 21.66 2.10
N ASP A 349 -28.77 22.61 1.71
CA ASP A 349 -29.00 24.05 1.80
C ASP A 349 -29.37 24.51 3.22
N PHE A 350 -28.55 24.12 4.19
CA PHE A 350 -28.82 24.41 5.60
C PHE A 350 -28.70 25.90 5.92
N PRO A 351 -29.62 26.44 6.75
CA PRO A 351 -29.46 27.78 7.33
C PRO A 351 -28.30 27.80 8.35
N ASP A 352 -27.77 29.00 8.61
CA ASP A 352 -26.56 29.19 9.43
C ASP A 352 -26.71 28.71 10.89
N ASP A 353 -27.93 28.71 11.44
CA ASP A 353 -28.23 28.18 12.77
C ASP A 353 -28.10 26.66 12.84
N ARG A 354 -28.66 25.93 11.87
CA ARG A 354 -28.49 24.47 11.76
C ARG A 354 -27.07 24.07 11.41
N LYS A 355 -26.37 24.89 10.60
CA LYS A 355 -24.93 24.72 10.36
C LYS A 355 -24.15 24.73 11.68
N LYS A 356 -24.37 25.71 12.56
CA LYS A 356 -23.69 25.80 13.86
C LYS A 356 -23.99 24.60 14.77
N LEU A 357 -25.21 24.07 14.73
CA LEU A 357 -25.56 22.85 15.46
C LEU A 357 -24.77 21.64 14.94
N LEU A 358 -24.61 21.53 13.62
CA LEU A 358 -23.84 20.46 12.99
C LEU A 358 -22.33 20.59 13.23
N GLU A 359 -21.77 21.80 13.21
CA GLU A 359 -20.39 22.08 13.59
C GLU A 359 -20.12 21.65 15.04
N LYS A 360 -20.99 22.07 15.97
CA LYS A 360 -20.89 21.66 17.38
C LYS A 360 -21.00 20.15 17.55
N ALA A 361 -21.91 19.50 16.82
CA ALA A 361 -22.04 18.04 16.84
C ALA A 361 -20.74 17.34 16.39
N GLY A 362 -20.04 17.90 15.39
CA GLY A 362 -18.76 17.39 14.92
C GLY A 362 -17.64 17.57 15.94
N ASP A 363 -17.54 18.76 16.54
CA ASP A 363 -16.57 19.05 17.60
C ASP A 363 -16.77 18.14 18.82
N ASP A 364 -18.02 17.95 19.26
CA ASP A 364 -18.34 17.06 20.37
C ASP A 364 -18.01 15.60 20.04
N ALA A 365 -18.34 15.13 18.83
CA ALA A 365 -18.01 13.76 18.40
C ALA A 365 -16.49 13.52 18.33
N LEU A 366 -15.73 14.53 17.90
CA LEU A 366 -14.27 14.50 17.87
C LEU A 366 -13.69 14.44 19.29
N ASN A 367 -14.28 15.14 20.25
CA ASN A 367 -13.88 15.07 21.66
C ASN A 367 -14.12 13.67 22.23
N ASP A 368 -15.31 13.11 22.03
CA ASP A 368 -15.65 11.75 22.48
C ASP A 368 -14.65 10.73 21.90
N TYR A 369 -14.35 10.85 20.59
CA TYR A 369 -13.37 9.99 19.93
C TYR A 369 -11.97 10.08 20.57
N PHE A 370 -11.45 11.29 20.80
CA PHE A 370 -10.11 11.45 21.37
C PHE A 370 -10.03 11.00 22.82
N GLU A 371 -11.12 11.08 23.59
CA GLU A 371 -11.19 10.53 24.92
C GLU A 371 -11.06 9.00 24.89
N ASP A 372 -11.80 8.33 24.01
CA ASP A 372 -11.75 6.87 23.85
C ASP A 372 -10.40 6.41 23.28
N TRP A 373 -9.87 7.13 22.28
CA TRP A 373 -8.56 6.88 21.71
C TRP A 373 -7.45 7.03 22.76
N GLN A 374 -7.48 8.07 23.59
CA GLN A 374 -6.49 8.29 24.63
C GLN A 374 -6.56 7.19 25.70
N LYS A 375 -7.76 6.77 26.11
CA LYS A 375 -7.93 5.63 27.04
C LYS A 375 -7.32 4.35 26.46
N ALA A 376 -7.56 4.07 25.18
CA ALA A 376 -6.99 2.91 24.49
C ALA A 376 -5.46 3.00 24.39
N LEU A 377 -4.94 4.18 24.03
CA LEU A 377 -3.50 4.44 23.94
C LEU A 377 -2.79 4.26 25.28
N VAL A 378 -3.31 4.87 26.35
CA VAL A 378 -2.73 4.73 27.70
C VAL A 378 -2.75 3.28 28.15
N THR A 379 -3.85 2.57 27.90
CA THR A 379 -3.96 1.13 28.22
C THR A 379 -2.91 0.33 27.46
N HIS A 380 -2.69 0.63 26.18
CA HIS A 380 -1.64 -0.01 25.40
C HIS A 380 -0.23 0.33 25.91
N LEU A 381 0.06 1.61 26.16
CA LEU A 381 1.36 2.06 26.67
C LEU A 381 1.72 1.38 27.99
N LEU A 382 0.77 1.21 28.90
CA LEU A 382 0.97 0.49 30.17
C LEU A 382 1.46 -0.95 29.98
N THR A 383 1.23 -1.57 28.82
CA THR A 383 1.69 -2.94 28.53
C THR A 383 3.11 -3.02 27.96
N LEU A 384 3.68 -1.88 27.56
CA LEU A 384 5.01 -1.80 26.93
C LEU A 384 6.11 -1.55 27.99
N PRO A 385 7.34 -2.05 27.77
CA PRO A 385 8.52 -1.67 28.56
C PRO A 385 8.82 -0.17 28.49
N GLU A 386 9.49 0.38 29.50
CA GLU A 386 9.76 1.83 29.63
C GLU A 386 10.46 2.43 28.41
N ALA A 387 11.56 1.82 27.95
CA ALA A 387 12.30 2.30 26.77
C ALA A 387 11.43 2.34 25.49
N GLN A 388 10.52 1.37 25.33
CA GLN A 388 9.59 1.36 24.19
C GLN A 388 8.48 2.40 24.34
N ARG A 389 7.98 2.63 25.57
CA ARG A 389 7.04 3.72 25.84
C ARG A 389 7.66 5.07 25.51
N GLU A 390 8.91 5.31 25.93
CA GLU A 390 9.65 6.53 25.61
C GLU A 390 9.85 6.70 24.11
N GLU A 391 10.16 5.62 23.37
CA GLU A 391 10.27 5.68 21.91
C GLU A 391 8.93 6.06 21.24
N VAL A 392 7.81 5.51 21.71
CA VAL A 392 6.46 5.84 21.21
C VAL A 392 6.08 7.28 21.53
N LEU A 393 6.33 7.73 22.77
CA LEU A 393 6.04 9.10 23.21
C LEU A 393 6.98 10.13 22.59
N GLY A 394 8.22 9.74 22.27
CA GLY A 394 9.25 10.58 21.66
C GLY A 394 9.06 10.82 20.15
N GLY A 395 8.07 10.19 19.51
CA GLY A 395 7.73 10.43 18.10
C GLY A 395 8.72 9.84 17.09
N SER A 396 9.68 9.02 17.52
CA SER A 396 10.77 8.45 16.71
C SER A 396 10.30 7.46 15.64
N ARG A 397 9.14 6.83 15.87
CA ARG A 397 8.45 5.97 14.91
C ARG A 397 7.02 6.46 14.80
N GLY A 398 6.51 6.65 13.58
CA GLY A 398 5.12 7.03 13.31
C GLY A 398 4.14 6.01 13.88
N PHE A 399 3.82 6.13 15.16
CA PHE A 399 2.97 5.23 15.91
C PHE A 399 1.50 5.58 15.66
N SER A 400 0.76 4.66 15.06
CA SER A 400 -0.61 4.89 14.58
C SER A 400 -1.61 3.89 15.20
N LEU A 401 -1.64 3.79 16.53
CA LEU A 401 -2.64 2.95 17.21
C LEU A 401 -4.04 3.53 17.01
N GLY A 402 -4.98 2.75 16.46
CA GLY A 402 -6.40 3.15 16.38
C GLY A 402 -6.69 4.28 15.39
N MET A 403 -5.70 4.72 14.60
CA MET A 403 -5.84 5.80 13.59
C MET A 403 -6.03 5.23 12.17
N GLU A 404 -6.32 3.93 12.07
CA GLU A 404 -6.60 3.22 10.83
C GLU A 404 -7.91 3.71 10.18
N SER A 405 -8.06 3.46 8.88
CA SER A 405 -9.19 3.96 8.07
C SER A 405 -10.58 3.68 8.65
N GLU A 406 -10.75 2.59 9.41
CA GLU A 406 -12.04 2.20 9.98
C GLU A 406 -12.31 2.73 11.39
N ASN A 407 -11.27 3.14 12.10
CA ASN A 407 -11.38 3.82 13.40
C ASN A 407 -11.23 5.34 13.23
N GLN A 408 -11.56 5.87 12.05
CA GLN A 408 -11.58 7.31 11.84
C GLN A 408 -12.71 7.95 12.67
N PRO A 409 -12.52 9.16 13.20
CA PRO A 409 -13.55 9.87 13.95
C PRO A 409 -14.91 9.98 13.24
N ARG A 410 -14.91 10.13 11.90
CA ARG A 410 -16.13 10.20 11.07
C ARG A 410 -16.90 8.87 10.99
N LYS A 411 -16.28 7.75 11.36
CA LYS A 411 -16.93 6.43 11.47
C LYS A 411 -17.31 6.09 12.90
N HIS A 412 -16.96 6.96 13.86
CA HIS A 412 -17.28 6.76 15.26
C HIS A 412 -18.80 6.84 15.49
N PRO A 413 -19.41 5.93 16.28
CA PRO A 413 -20.85 5.94 16.52
C PRO A 413 -21.39 7.27 17.06
N ALA A 414 -20.58 7.99 17.85
CA ALA A 414 -20.94 9.31 18.37
C ALA A 414 -21.25 10.32 17.26
N TRP A 415 -20.53 10.27 16.13
CA TRP A 415 -20.80 11.15 15.02
C TRP A 415 -22.15 10.85 14.36
N GLU A 416 -22.41 9.59 14.02
CA GLU A 416 -23.68 9.20 13.42
C GLU A 416 -24.89 9.52 14.31
N GLN A 417 -24.77 9.27 15.62
CA GLN A 417 -25.83 9.59 16.58
C GLN A 417 -26.10 11.10 16.64
N ARG A 418 -25.06 11.92 16.79
CA ARG A 418 -25.19 13.39 16.88
C ARG A 418 -25.65 14.00 15.56
N LYS A 419 -25.18 13.49 14.41
CA LYS A 419 -25.64 13.89 13.08
C LYS A 419 -27.14 13.64 12.91
N ASN A 420 -27.65 12.49 13.36
CA ASN A 420 -29.09 12.17 13.30
C ASN A 420 -29.96 13.00 14.27
N LEU A 421 -29.38 13.73 15.22
CA LEU A 421 -30.11 14.72 16.02
C LEU A 421 -30.30 16.05 15.27
N VAL A 422 -29.44 16.34 14.29
CA VAL A 422 -29.49 17.55 13.48
C VAL A 422 -30.25 17.32 12.17
N LEU A 423 -30.07 16.15 11.54
CA LEU A 423 -30.70 15.81 10.26
C LEU A 423 -32.02 15.05 10.47
N THR A 424 -33.04 15.37 9.68
CA THR A 424 -34.24 14.55 9.58
C THR A 424 -33.98 13.26 8.78
N PRO A 425 -34.80 12.21 8.92
CA PRO A 425 -34.64 10.98 8.14
C PRO A 425 -34.64 11.21 6.61
N GLU A 426 -35.47 12.12 6.12
CA GLU A 426 -35.55 12.48 4.70
C GLU A 426 -34.27 13.18 4.21
N GLU A 427 -33.75 14.11 5.00
CA GLU A 427 -32.48 14.79 4.73
C GLU A 427 -31.29 13.82 4.75
N THR A 428 -31.27 12.91 5.72
CA THR A 428 -30.27 11.84 5.80
C THR A 428 -30.32 10.97 4.54
N GLN A 429 -31.52 10.62 4.06
CA GLN A 429 -31.67 9.85 2.83
C GLN A 429 -31.21 10.65 1.60
N ARG A 430 -31.58 11.92 1.48
CA ARG A 430 -31.11 12.80 0.39
C ARG A 430 -29.58 12.94 0.38
N TRP A 431 -28.98 13.10 1.56
CA TRP A 431 -27.52 13.15 1.71
C TRP A 431 -26.86 11.84 1.25
N LYS A 432 -27.38 10.69 1.67
CA LYS A 432 -26.89 9.37 1.25
C LYS A 432 -27.02 9.16 -0.26
N THR A 433 -28.16 9.52 -0.85
CA THR A 433 -28.35 9.47 -2.30
C THR A 433 -27.33 10.35 -3.02
N SER A 434 -27.12 11.58 -2.54
CA SER A 434 -26.10 12.47 -3.12
C SER A 434 -24.71 11.84 -3.05
N LEU A 435 -24.32 11.24 -1.92
CA LEU A 435 -23.04 10.54 -1.76
C LEU A 435 -22.87 9.39 -2.75
N GLU A 436 -23.90 8.57 -2.96
CA GLU A 436 -23.86 7.48 -3.93
C GLU A 436 -23.73 8.00 -5.37
N GLU A 437 -24.41 9.10 -5.71
CA GLU A 437 -24.22 9.77 -7.00
C GLU A 437 -22.79 10.33 -7.17
N ARG A 438 -22.14 10.78 -6.10
CA ARG A 438 -20.72 11.20 -6.18
C ARG A 438 -19.82 10.01 -6.40
N ARG A 439 -20.04 8.94 -5.64
CA ARG A 439 -19.31 7.68 -5.78
C ARG A 439 -19.39 7.16 -7.21
N GLN A 440 -20.60 7.16 -7.78
CA GLN A 440 -20.82 6.75 -9.17
C GLN A 440 -20.06 7.66 -10.15
N ARG A 441 -20.16 8.99 -10.00
CA ARG A 441 -19.43 9.95 -10.86
C ARG A 441 -17.91 9.77 -10.81
N ILE A 442 -17.35 9.49 -9.63
CA ILE A 442 -15.91 9.22 -9.45
C ILE A 442 -15.53 7.90 -10.12
N CYS A 443 -16.34 6.86 -9.93
CA CYS A 443 -16.14 5.57 -10.59
C CYS A 443 -16.14 5.72 -12.12
N ASP A 444 -17.12 6.45 -12.66
CA ASP A 444 -17.25 6.71 -14.09
C ASP A 444 -16.08 7.52 -14.64
N ALA A 445 -15.65 8.56 -13.91
CA ALA A 445 -14.49 9.36 -14.27
C ALA A 445 -13.22 8.51 -14.38
N TYR A 446 -12.94 7.68 -13.37
CA TYR A 446 -11.77 6.80 -13.39
C TYR A 446 -11.90 5.68 -14.42
N ALA A 447 -13.10 5.18 -14.71
CA ALA A 447 -13.33 4.21 -15.78
C ALA A 447 -13.03 4.84 -17.16
N HIS A 448 -13.50 6.06 -17.41
CA HIS A 448 -13.17 6.78 -18.64
C HIS A 448 -11.66 7.04 -18.78
N LEU A 449 -10.99 7.46 -17.71
CA LEU A 449 -9.53 7.62 -17.69
C LEU A 449 -8.80 6.30 -17.93
N PHE A 450 -9.29 5.20 -17.37
CA PHE A 450 -8.74 3.87 -17.62
C PHE A 450 -8.83 3.51 -19.11
N ILE A 451 -9.99 3.73 -19.74
CA ILE A 451 -10.15 3.51 -21.18
C ILE A 451 -9.21 4.41 -21.97
N ALA A 452 -9.06 5.69 -21.59
CA ALA A 452 -8.15 6.61 -22.25
C ALA A 452 -6.68 6.16 -22.11
N GLU A 453 -6.31 5.59 -20.97
CA GLU A 453 -4.99 5.00 -20.76
C GLU A 453 -4.78 3.77 -21.65
N ILE A 454 -5.76 2.88 -21.76
CA ILE A 454 -5.70 1.74 -22.69
C ILE A 454 -5.56 2.27 -24.13
N ASP A 455 -6.37 3.27 -24.52
CA ASP A 455 -6.35 3.88 -25.86
C ASP A 455 -4.98 4.46 -26.22
N LYS A 456 -4.35 5.14 -25.27
CA LYS A 456 -3.01 5.69 -25.43
C LYS A 456 -1.95 4.61 -25.73
N GLN A 457 -2.14 3.39 -25.23
CA GLN A 457 -1.18 2.31 -25.39
C GLN A 457 -1.45 1.42 -26.60
N VAL A 458 -2.72 1.23 -26.99
CA VAL A 458 -3.10 0.26 -28.03
C VAL A 458 -3.97 0.81 -29.16
N ALA A 459 -4.18 2.13 -29.22
CA ALA A 459 -4.95 2.81 -30.26
C ALA A 459 -6.33 2.18 -30.54
N LEU A 460 -7.23 2.33 -29.56
CA LEU A 460 -8.61 1.88 -29.67
C LEU A 460 -9.33 2.56 -30.83
N SER A 461 -10.24 1.84 -31.47
CA SER A 461 -11.23 2.44 -32.36
C SER A 461 -12.35 3.07 -31.55
N SER A 462 -13.08 3.99 -32.18
CA SER A 462 -14.28 4.58 -31.58
C SER A 462 -15.34 3.53 -31.20
N ALA A 463 -15.45 2.43 -31.95
CA ALA A 463 -16.36 1.33 -31.64
C ALA A 463 -15.93 0.47 -30.43
N GLN A 464 -14.64 0.48 -30.04
CA GLN A 464 -14.13 -0.31 -28.91
C GLN A 464 -14.35 0.38 -27.55
N ARG A 465 -14.44 1.72 -27.50
CA ARG A 465 -14.52 2.45 -26.22
C ARG A 465 -15.81 2.17 -25.44
N ALA A 466 -16.96 2.13 -26.13
CA ALA A 466 -18.25 1.93 -25.46
C ALA A 466 -18.39 0.54 -24.79
N PRO A 467 -18.05 -0.59 -25.45
CA PRO A 467 -18.05 -1.89 -24.79
C PRO A 467 -17.03 -2.05 -23.65
N LEU A 468 -15.94 -1.26 -23.66
CA LEU A 468 -14.94 -1.28 -22.58
C LEU A 468 -15.41 -0.56 -21.30
N PHE A 469 -16.38 0.35 -21.40
CA PHE A 469 -16.85 1.12 -20.25
C PHE A 469 -17.41 0.26 -19.12
N PRO A 470 -18.38 -0.66 -19.33
CA PRO A 470 -18.89 -1.49 -18.25
C PRO A 470 -17.81 -2.39 -17.62
N ILE A 471 -16.82 -2.86 -18.40
CA ILE A 471 -15.71 -3.67 -17.91
C ILE A 471 -14.81 -2.85 -16.99
N THR A 472 -14.39 -1.66 -17.46
CA THR A 472 -13.51 -0.77 -16.69
C THR A 472 -14.20 -0.18 -15.46
N GLN A 473 -15.49 0.13 -15.54
CA GLN A 473 -16.31 0.57 -14.41
C GLN A 473 -16.41 -0.51 -13.33
N LYS A 474 -16.64 -1.78 -13.71
CA LYS A 474 -16.63 -2.93 -12.78
C LYS A 474 -15.27 -3.06 -12.08
N LEU A 475 -14.17 -2.96 -12.82
CA LEU A 475 -12.82 -3.04 -12.26
C LEU A 475 -12.53 -1.91 -11.27
N VAL A 476 -12.82 -0.66 -11.67
CA VAL A 476 -12.63 0.53 -10.85
C VAL A 476 -13.48 0.47 -9.59
N SER A 477 -14.75 0.08 -9.68
CA SER A 477 -15.64 -0.04 -8.52
C SER A 477 -15.07 -1.00 -7.48
N LYS A 478 -14.61 -2.19 -7.91
CA LYS A 478 -13.97 -3.16 -7.01
C LYS A 478 -12.72 -2.58 -6.34
N GLN A 479 -11.92 -1.84 -7.09
CA GLN A 479 -10.71 -1.22 -6.55
C GLN A 479 -11.00 -0.12 -5.52
N LEU A 480 -12.00 0.72 -5.78
CA LEU A 480 -12.45 1.76 -4.85
C LEU A 480 -13.02 1.15 -3.56
N GLU A 481 -13.74 0.04 -3.67
CA GLU A 481 -14.22 -0.73 -2.51
C GLU A 481 -13.08 -1.33 -1.69
N GLN A 482 -12.07 -1.92 -2.34
CA GLN A 482 -10.91 -2.49 -1.67
C GLN A 482 -10.12 -1.46 -0.87
N PHE A 483 -10.00 -0.23 -1.38
CA PHE A 483 -9.30 0.85 -0.70
C PHE A 483 -10.14 1.60 0.33
N ASN A 484 -11.40 1.20 0.55
CA ASN A 484 -12.34 1.93 1.41
C ASN A 484 -12.36 3.43 1.04
N PHE A 485 -12.35 3.70 -0.27
CA PHE A 485 -12.07 5.02 -0.81
C PHE A 485 -13.05 6.05 -0.26
N ASP A 486 -12.53 7.11 0.33
CA ASP A 486 -13.36 8.19 0.84
C ASP A 486 -13.73 9.15 -0.29
N TYR A 487 -14.99 9.10 -0.68
CA TYR A 487 -15.54 9.92 -1.76
C TYR A 487 -15.69 11.40 -1.40
N THR A 488 -15.44 11.77 -0.14
CA THR A 488 -15.51 13.16 0.37
C THR A 488 -14.15 13.83 0.47
N THR A 489 -13.04 13.10 0.27
CA THR A 489 -11.68 13.65 0.32
C THR A 489 -10.94 13.48 -1.02
N PRO A 490 -10.19 14.49 -1.48
CA PRO A 490 -9.35 14.35 -2.66
C PRO A 490 -8.33 13.25 -2.46
N THR A 491 -8.33 12.26 -3.34
CA THR A 491 -7.45 11.09 -3.21
C THR A 491 -6.60 10.93 -4.45
N HIS A 492 -5.34 10.56 -4.24
CA HIS A 492 -4.39 10.29 -5.31
C HIS A 492 -4.73 8.94 -5.94
N PHE A 493 -5.13 8.95 -7.19
CA PHE A 493 -5.17 7.74 -8.00
C PHE A 493 -3.87 7.64 -8.78
N HIS A 494 -3.28 6.46 -8.88
CA HIS A 494 -2.07 6.25 -9.67
C HIS A 494 -2.37 5.43 -10.91
N GLN A 495 -1.78 5.80 -12.04
CA GLN A 495 -1.87 5.07 -13.31
C GLN A 495 -1.50 3.58 -13.15
N THR A 496 -0.60 3.25 -12.22
CA THR A 496 -0.18 1.87 -11.92
C THR A 496 -1.33 1.00 -11.41
N TYR A 497 -2.36 1.58 -10.77
CA TYR A 497 -3.53 0.82 -10.34
C TYR A 497 -4.29 0.22 -11.52
N PHE A 498 -4.37 0.92 -12.66
CA PHE A 498 -5.00 0.40 -13.86
C PHE A 498 -4.34 -0.88 -14.36
N LEU A 499 -3.01 -0.91 -14.35
CA LEU A 499 -2.26 -2.07 -14.79
C LEU A 499 -2.51 -3.27 -13.87
N ASN A 500 -2.47 -3.06 -12.56
CA ASN A 500 -2.75 -4.13 -11.58
C ASN A 500 -4.19 -4.68 -11.72
N MET A 501 -5.18 -3.81 -11.96
CA MET A 501 -6.57 -4.24 -12.16
C MET A 501 -6.73 -5.18 -13.37
N THR A 502 -5.93 -5.01 -14.41
CA THR A 502 -5.97 -5.89 -15.60
C THR A 502 -5.40 -7.30 -15.38
N GLU A 503 -4.82 -7.57 -14.21
CA GLU A 503 -4.26 -8.90 -13.86
C GLU A 503 -5.29 -9.80 -13.17
N THR A 504 -6.38 -9.21 -12.70
CA THR A 504 -7.51 -9.93 -12.10
C THR A 504 -8.23 -10.79 -13.14
N GLU A 505 -9.06 -11.72 -12.67
CA GLU A 505 -9.90 -12.53 -13.56
C GLU A 505 -10.85 -11.65 -14.39
N ASP A 506 -11.47 -10.65 -13.77
CA ASP A 506 -12.29 -9.65 -14.45
C ASP A 506 -11.47 -8.83 -15.47
N GLY A 507 -10.19 -8.57 -15.16
CA GLY A 507 -9.27 -7.85 -16.05
C GLY A 507 -9.01 -8.56 -17.38
N LYS A 508 -9.24 -9.89 -17.44
CA LYS A 508 -9.13 -10.66 -18.68
C LYS A 508 -10.30 -10.41 -19.63
N GLU A 509 -11.43 -9.87 -19.16
CA GLU A 509 -12.57 -9.48 -19.99
C GLU A 509 -12.17 -8.41 -21.03
N LEU A 510 -11.14 -7.60 -20.78
CA LEU A 510 -10.61 -6.65 -21.77
C LEU A 510 -10.24 -7.34 -23.10
N ALA A 511 -9.79 -8.59 -23.06
CA ALA A 511 -9.43 -9.35 -24.24
C ALA A 511 -10.61 -9.65 -25.19
N THR A 512 -11.86 -9.49 -24.74
CA THR A 512 -13.04 -9.72 -25.59
C THR A 512 -13.34 -8.55 -26.52
N VAL A 513 -12.84 -7.34 -26.19
CA VAL A 513 -13.05 -6.12 -26.98
C VAL A 513 -11.80 -5.74 -27.78
N LEU A 514 -10.61 -6.05 -27.25
CA LEU A 514 -9.35 -5.81 -27.93
C LEU A 514 -9.12 -6.82 -29.05
N THR A 515 -8.51 -6.37 -30.15
CA THR A 515 -8.01 -7.30 -31.18
C THR A 515 -6.86 -8.16 -30.61
N PRO A 516 -6.58 -9.35 -31.16
CA PRO A 516 -5.49 -10.20 -30.69
C PRO A 516 -4.14 -9.47 -30.61
N ARG A 517 -3.85 -8.62 -31.61
CA ARG A 517 -2.63 -7.82 -31.68
C ARG A 517 -2.57 -6.73 -30.61
N GLN A 518 -3.68 -6.02 -30.37
CA GLN A 518 -3.76 -5.04 -29.27
C GLN A 518 -3.58 -5.72 -27.91
N TRP A 519 -4.17 -6.91 -27.72
CA TRP A 519 -4.03 -7.67 -26.47
C TRP A 519 -2.61 -8.16 -26.24
N GLU A 520 -1.93 -8.63 -27.29
CA GLU A 520 -0.52 -9.00 -27.23
C GLU A 520 0.37 -7.78 -26.90
N HIS A 521 0.12 -6.65 -27.56
CA HIS A 521 0.85 -5.41 -27.28
C HIS A 521 0.67 -4.97 -25.83
N TRP A 522 -0.57 -4.98 -25.33
CA TRP A 522 -0.91 -4.69 -23.93
C TRP A 522 -0.15 -5.60 -22.96
N LYS A 523 -0.13 -6.92 -23.21
CA LYS A 523 0.66 -7.87 -22.39
C LYS A 523 2.15 -7.53 -22.39
N SER A 524 2.72 -7.22 -23.56
CA SER A 524 4.15 -6.90 -23.70
C SER A 524 4.55 -5.63 -22.94
N LEU A 525 3.66 -4.63 -22.91
CA LEU A 525 3.88 -3.39 -22.16
C LEU A 525 3.89 -3.66 -20.66
N ARG A 526 2.95 -4.47 -20.16
CA ARG A 526 2.90 -4.87 -18.74
C ARG A 526 4.16 -5.62 -18.32
N GLU A 527 4.60 -6.58 -19.12
CA GLU A 527 5.79 -7.37 -18.81
C GLU A 527 7.05 -6.50 -18.73
N ARG A 528 7.20 -5.55 -19.66
CA ARG A 528 8.31 -4.57 -19.64
C ARG A 528 8.28 -3.66 -18.41
N GLN A 529 7.10 -3.29 -17.92
CA GLN A 529 7.00 -2.46 -16.70
C GLN A 529 7.27 -3.25 -15.42
N ARG A 530 6.95 -4.56 -15.40
CA ARG A 530 7.28 -5.46 -14.27
C ARG A 530 8.77 -5.73 -14.14
N GLN A 531 9.47 -5.76 -15.26
CA GLN A 531 10.93 -5.91 -15.26
C GLN A 531 11.56 -4.65 -14.68
N GLN A 532 12.05 -4.75 -13.44
CA GLN A 532 13.00 -3.76 -12.94
C GLN A 532 14.15 -3.68 -13.95
N PRO A 533 14.67 -2.47 -14.26
CA PRO A 533 15.88 -2.38 -15.05
C PRO A 533 16.90 -3.32 -14.40
N PRO A 534 17.52 -4.26 -15.16
CA PRO A 534 18.53 -5.13 -14.60
C PRO A 534 19.51 -4.27 -13.82
N LYS A 535 19.65 -4.53 -12.52
CA LYS A 535 20.74 -3.94 -11.75
C LYS A 535 22.00 -4.30 -12.52
N PRO A 536 22.89 -3.34 -12.82
CA PRO A 536 24.15 -3.66 -13.48
C PRO A 536 24.84 -4.75 -12.66
N SER A 537 24.78 -5.99 -13.15
CA SER A 537 25.29 -7.16 -12.46
C SER A 537 26.69 -7.40 -12.98
N GLU A 538 27.66 -6.62 -12.52
CA GLU A 538 29.06 -6.91 -12.77
C GLU A 538 29.92 -6.21 -11.73
N ASP A 539 31.01 -6.86 -11.35
CA ASP A 539 32.05 -6.32 -10.51
C ASP A 539 32.78 -5.22 -11.31
N LEU A 540 32.39 -3.96 -11.09
CA LEU A 540 32.91 -2.80 -11.83
C LEU A 540 34.23 -2.28 -11.24
N ALA A 541 34.76 -2.95 -10.20
CA ALA A 541 36.00 -2.58 -9.55
C ALA A 541 37.17 -2.67 -10.54
N GLY A 542 37.82 -1.54 -10.82
CA GLY A 542 39.01 -1.46 -11.66
C GLY A 542 38.76 -1.25 -13.17
N LEU A 543 37.52 -1.04 -13.61
CA LEU A 543 37.23 -0.65 -14.99
C LEU A 543 37.46 0.85 -15.23
N ASP A 544 37.86 1.20 -16.45
CA ASP A 544 37.96 2.60 -16.91
C ASP A 544 36.59 3.30 -16.77
N PRO A 545 36.52 4.49 -16.14
CA PRO A 545 35.33 5.34 -16.10
C PRO A 545 34.57 5.47 -17.42
N GLU A 546 35.25 5.56 -18.56
CA GLU A 546 34.58 5.67 -19.87
C GLU A 546 33.90 4.36 -20.29
N ILE A 547 34.42 3.20 -19.89
CA ILE A 547 33.77 1.90 -20.12
C ILE A 547 32.48 1.80 -19.28
N ILE A 548 32.53 2.27 -18.03
CA ILE A 548 31.37 2.30 -17.12
C ILE A 548 30.28 3.22 -17.71
N ILE A 549 30.65 4.42 -18.16
CA ILE A 549 29.74 5.37 -18.81
C ILE A 549 29.17 4.78 -20.10
N ALA A 550 30.00 4.16 -20.95
CA ALA A 550 29.56 3.57 -22.22
C ALA A 550 28.56 2.41 -22.00
N ARG A 551 28.80 1.54 -21.02
CA ARG A 551 27.86 0.45 -20.66
C ARG A 551 26.53 1.00 -20.16
N HIS A 552 26.56 2.01 -19.29
CA HIS A 552 25.35 2.66 -18.80
C HIS A 552 24.57 3.34 -19.93
N LEU A 553 25.26 4.06 -20.82
CA LEU A 553 24.66 4.66 -22.02
C LEU A 553 24.05 3.61 -22.94
N HIS A 554 24.70 2.46 -23.14
CA HIS A 554 24.13 1.37 -23.93
C HIS A 554 22.83 0.84 -23.31
N HIS A 555 22.77 0.69 -22.00
CA HIS A 555 21.55 0.28 -21.31
C HIS A 555 20.41 1.28 -21.52
N LEU A 556 20.69 2.58 -21.37
CA LEU A 556 19.70 3.63 -21.62
C LEU A 556 19.27 3.69 -23.10
N ASP A 557 20.21 3.48 -24.05
CA ASP A 557 19.92 3.44 -25.49
C ASP A 557 18.94 2.32 -25.83
N GLN A 558 19.16 1.10 -25.33
CA GLN A 558 18.23 -0.01 -25.57
C GLN A 558 16.84 0.26 -25.02
N ARG A 559 16.76 0.89 -23.84
CA ARG A 559 15.49 1.25 -23.20
C ARG A 559 14.74 2.31 -24.01
N GLU A 560 15.41 3.39 -24.38
CA GLU A 560 14.81 4.48 -25.17
C GLU A 560 14.38 3.98 -26.55
N ARG A 561 15.24 3.19 -27.21
CA ARG A 561 14.93 2.55 -28.50
C ARG A 561 13.68 1.67 -28.41
N ALA A 562 13.61 0.81 -27.39
CA ALA A 562 12.45 -0.06 -27.18
C ALA A 562 11.17 0.74 -26.90
N GLN A 563 11.28 1.86 -26.18
CA GLN A 563 10.15 2.76 -25.92
C GLN A 563 9.65 3.41 -27.22
N ARG A 564 10.54 4.01 -28.02
CA ARG A 564 10.16 4.65 -29.30
C ARG A 564 9.62 3.66 -30.33
N LEU A 565 10.20 2.46 -30.40
CA LEU A 565 9.67 1.38 -31.24
C LEU A 565 8.26 0.98 -30.80
N SER A 566 8.00 0.92 -29.49
CA SER A 566 6.65 0.63 -28.99
C SER A 566 5.63 1.70 -29.41
N GLN A 567 6.01 2.98 -29.33
CA GLN A 567 5.16 4.08 -29.78
C GLN A 567 4.87 3.97 -31.28
N MET A 568 5.89 3.75 -32.11
CA MET A 568 5.69 3.57 -33.56
C MET A 568 4.90 2.31 -33.90
N GLN A 569 5.03 1.24 -33.12
CA GLN A 569 4.25 0.02 -33.30
C GLN A 569 2.74 0.28 -33.14
N MET A 570 2.35 1.15 -32.20
CA MET A 570 0.95 1.57 -32.07
C MET A 570 0.45 2.22 -33.37
N HIS A 571 1.22 3.13 -33.97
CA HIS A 571 0.84 3.79 -35.22
C HIS A 571 0.76 2.82 -36.41
N THR A 572 1.70 1.87 -36.51
CA THR A 572 1.67 0.88 -37.60
C THR A 572 0.50 -0.09 -37.45
N ASP A 573 0.17 -0.49 -36.22
CA ASP A 573 -0.94 -1.38 -35.90
C ASP A 573 -2.28 -0.71 -36.20
N GLU A 574 -2.42 0.54 -35.78
CA GLU A 574 -3.60 1.36 -36.05
C GLU A 574 -3.81 1.54 -37.56
N ALA A 575 -2.77 1.97 -38.29
CA ALA A 575 -2.84 2.14 -39.74
C ALA A 575 -3.17 0.82 -40.46
N THR A 576 -2.57 -0.29 -40.03
CA THR A 576 -2.84 -1.63 -40.58
C THR A 576 -4.31 -2.01 -40.40
N ARG A 577 -4.88 -1.75 -39.22
CA ARG A 577 -6.28 -2.04 -38.90
C ARG A 577 -7.24 -1.15 -39.71
N ILE A 578 -7.04 0.17 -39.70
CA ILE A 578 -7.94 1.14 -40.32
C ILE A 578 -7.95 1.02 -41.84
N ALA A 579 -6.78 0.81 -42.44
CA ALA A 579 -6.66 0.69 -43.89
C ALA A 579 -6.71 -0.76 -44.40
N THR A 580 -6.88 -1.74 -43.51
CA THR A 580 -6.91 -3.17 -43.84
C THR A 580 -5.72 -3.55 -44.73
N LEU A 581 -4.52 -3.14 -44.31
CA LEU A 581 -3.31 -3.32 -45.11
C LEU A 581 -2.99 -4.80 -45.29
N SER A 582 -2.48 -5.17 -46.47
CA SER A 582 -1.90 -6.49 -46.69
C SER A 582 -0.66 -6.69 -45.82
N GLU A 583 -0.30 -7.94 -45.52
CA GLU A 583 0.89 -8.26 -44.73
C GLU A 583 2.16 -7.59 -45.27
N LYS A 584 2.31 -7.55 -46.60
CA LYS A 584 3.44 -6.88 -47.26
C LYS A 584 3.45 -5.37 -47.03
N ALA A 585 2.30 -4.71 -47.12
CA ALA A 585 2.17 -3.28 -46.86
C ALA A 585 2.42 -2.95 -45.38
N ALA A 586 1.87 -3.75 -44.47
CA ALA A 586 2.12 -3.63 -43.04
C ALA A 586 3.59 -3.85 -42.67
N ALA A 587 4.27 -4.82 -43.30
CA ALA A 587 5.71 -5.07 -43.11
C ALA A 587 6.56 -3.89 -43.61
N HIS A 588 6.20 -3.28 -44.73
CA HIS A 588 6.88 -2.08 -45.24
C HIS A 588 6.70 -0.90 -44.28
N LEU A 589 5.48 -0.67 -43.78
CA LEU A 589 5.21 0.39 -42.81
C LEU A 589 5.99 0.17 -41.50
N ASN A 590 6.02 -1.07 -40.98
CA ASN A 590 6.85 -1.44 -39.82
C ASN A 590 8.35 -1.21 -40.05
N THR A 591 8.85 -1.46 -41.27
CA THR A 591 10.26 -1.19 -41.61
C THR A 591 10.55 0.30 -41.63
N ALA A 592 9.65 1.11 -42.19
CA ALA A 592 9.76 2.57 -42.18
C ALA A 592 9.73 3.13 -40.75
N ALA A 593 8.86 2.60 -39.89
CA ALA A 593 8.81 2.92 -38.47
C ALA A 593 10.16 2.66 -37.77
N LYS A 594 10.75 1.48 -37.97
CA LYS A 594 12.09 1.15 -37.43
C LYS A 594 13.15 2.13 -37.93
N GLY A 595 13.18 2.41 -39.25
CA GLY A 595 14.13 3.36 -39.83
C GLY A 595 13.97 4.79 -39.29
N ALA A 596 12.74 5.24 -39.08
CA ALA A 596 12.45 6.52 -38.45
C ALA A 596 12.95 6.57 -37.00
N VAL A 597 12.67 5.54 -36.19
CA VAL A 597 13.18 5.47 -34.80
C VAL A 597 14.70 5.55 -34.77
N GLU A 598 15.41 4.72 -35.55
CA GLU A 598 16.88 4.75 -35.56
C GLU A 598 17.43 6.13 -35.95
N SER A 599 16.81 6.79 -36.93
CA SER A 599 17.22 8.13 -37.35
C SER A 599 17.06 9.17 -36.23
N THR A 600 15.99 9.06 -35.44
CA THR A 600 15.78 9.97 -34.29
C THR A 600 16.66 9.65 -33.09
N MET A 601 17.06 8.39 -32.91
CA MET A 601 17.95 7.96 -31.83
C MET A 601 19.33 8.62 -31.91
N ASP A 602 19.79 9.01 -33.09
CA ASP A 602 21.09 9.68 -33.24
C ASP A 602 21.16 11.02 -32.50
N PHE A 603 20.06 11.77 -32.49
CA PHE A 603 19.96 13.01 -31.71
C PHE A 603 19.99 12.71 -30.20
N TRP A 604 19.20 11.71 -29.77
CA TRP A 604 19.11 11.31 -28.38
C TRP A 604 20.46 10.80 -27.85
N ARG A 605 21.14 9.92 -28.59
CA ARG A 605 22.46 9.35 -28.26
C ARG A 605 23.48 10.45 -28.01
N LYS A 606 23.55 11.45 -28.90
CA LYS A 606 24.46 12.60 -28.77
C LYS A 606 24.12 13.44 -27.53
N SER A 607 22.84 13.72 -27.32
CA SER A 607 22.38 14.55 -26.20
C SER A 607 22.60 13.87 -24.84
N MET A 608 22.28 12.57 -24.75
CA MET A 608 22.47 11.77 -23.54
C MET A 608 23.95 11.57 -23.21
N ALA A 609 24.79 11.29 -24.22
CA ALA A 609 26.22 11.18 -24.00
C ALA A 609 26.82 12.49 -23.49
N ASN A 610 26.40 13.63 -24.02
CA ASN A 610 26.84 14.95 -23.54
C ASN A 610 26.35 15.24 -22.12
N TYR A 611 25.07 14.96 -21.83
CA TYR A 611 24.49 15.12 -20.50
C TYR A 611 25.22 14.27 -19.46
N MET A 612 25.40 12.98 -19.73
CA MET A 612 26.07 12.06 -18.81
C MET A 612 27.51 12.52 -18.54
N ARG A 613 28.28 12.86 -19.57
CA ARG A 613 29.64 13.38 -19.39
C ARG A 613 29.67 14.68 -18.57
N GLN A 614 28.71 15.58 -18.76
CA GLN A 614 28.63 16.79 -17.93
C GLN A 614 28.36 16.46 -16.46
N GLN A 615 27.50 15.49 -16.19
CA GLN A 615 27.13 15.09 -14.83
C GLN A 615 28.18 14.24 -14.11
N THR A 616 29.13 13.66 -14.84
CA THR A 616 30.20 12.80 -14.30
C THR A 616 31.58 13.44 -14.28
N ARG A 617 31.74 14.68 -14.81
CA ARG A 617 33.02 15.41 -14.96
C ARG A 617 33.87 15.56 -13.69
N GLN A 618 33.29 15.46 -12.50
CA GLN A 618 33.98 15.62 -11.21
C GLN A 618 33.77 14.42 -10.27
N THR A 619 33.24 13.31 -10.78
CA THR A 619 32.93 12.14 -9.96
C THR A 619 34.15 11.23 -9.88
N THR A 620 34.52 10.79 -8.67
CA THR A 620 35.60 9.81 -8.53
C THR A 620 35.17 8.45 -9.12
N PRO A 621 36.10 7.59 -9.55
CA PRO A 621 35.77 6.27 -10.09
C PRO A 621 34.87 5.44 -9.15
N GLU A 622 35.08 5.54 -7.84
CA GLU A 622 34.32 4.81 -6.80
C GLU A 622 32.88 5.32 -6.67
N ALA A 623 32.66 6.63 -6.87
CA ALA A 623 31.34 7.26 -6.78
C ALA A 623 30.60 7.28 -8.14
N LEU A 624 31.29 6.96 -9.24
CA LEU A 624 30.76 7.08 -10.60
C LEU A 624 29.53 6.20 -10.81
N GLN A 625 29.56 4.96 -10.35
CA GLN A 625 28.44 4.04 -10.51
C GLN A 625 27.20 4.52 -9.73
N GLN A 626 27.40 5.01 -8.50
CA GLN A 626 26.30 5.53 -7.68
C GLN A 626 25.72 6.80 -8.32
N ARG A 627 26.57 7.68 -8.86
CA ARG A 627 26.13 8.87 -9.59
C ARG A 627 25.34 8.51 -10.84
N LEU A 628 25.84 7.59 -11.67
CA LEU A 628 25.15 7.11 -12.87
C LEU A 628 23.82 6.44 -12.54
N ASN A 629 23.76 5.62 -11.48
CA ASN A 629 22.50 5.03 -11.01
C ASN A 629 21.48 6.08 -10.54
N GLY A 630 21.96 7.24 -10.03
CA GLY A 630 21.13 8.38 -9.67
C GLY A 630 20.72 9.26 -10.85
N LEU A 631 21.36 9.10 -12.02
CA LEU A 631 21.04 9.81 -13.24
C LEU A 631 20.02 8.98 -14.04
N GLY A 632 18.73 9.31 -13.90
CA GLY A 632 17.67 8.71 -14.70
C GLY A 632 17.71 9.11 -16.18
N SER A 633 16.76 8.60 -16.97
CA SER A 633 16.56 9.04 -18.35
C SER A 633 16.09 10.50 -18.36
N MET A 634 16.87 11.38 -19.00
CA MET A 634 16.47 12.77 -19.24
C MET A 634 15.66 12.87 -20.54
N ARG A 635 14.55 13.61 -20.52
CA ARG A 635 13.89 14.05 -21.75
C ARG A 635 14.59 15.30 -22.26
N PHE A 636 15.09 15.26 -23.49
CA PHE A 636 15.64 16.43 -24.13
C PHE A 636 14.48 17.27 -24.70
N SER A 637 14.68 18.58 -24.80
CA SER A 637 13.65 19.61 -25.08
C SER A 637 12.56 19.22 -26.10
N ASN A 638 11.45 19.98 -26.11
CA ASN A 638 10.36 19.88 -27.11
C ASN A 638 10.77 19.94 -28.60
N ASN A 639 12.05 20.21 -28.91
CA ASN A 639 12.60 20.16 -30.27
C ASN A 639 13.20 18.79 -30.65
N GLU A 640 13.12 17.79 -29.77
CA GLU A 640 13.56 16.44 -30.07
C GLU A 640 12.74 15.85 -31.25
N PRO A 641 13.39 15.39 -32.33
CA PRO A 641 12.68 14.81 -33.48
C PRO A 641 11.86 13.60 -33.06
N GLN A 642 10.55 13.64 -33.28
CA GLN A 642 9.66 12.50 -33.08
C GLN A 642 9.71 11.58 -34.30
N ALA A 643 9.67 10.27 -34.09
CA ALA A 643 9.75 9.29 -35.18
C ALA A 643 8.55 9.39 -36.14
N GLU A 644 7.36 9.70 -35.62
CA GLU A 644 6.14 9.97 -36.40
C GLU A 644 6.23 11.21 -37.29
N ASP A 645 7.14 12.14 -36.96
CA ASP A 645 7.35 13.34 -37.74
C ASP A 645 8.45 13.19 -38.79
N HIS A 646 9.21 12.10 -38.74
CA HIS A 646 10.38 11.87 -39.57
C HIS A 646 10.00 11.66 -41.05
N PRO A 647 10.77 12.20 -42.02
CA PRO A 647 10.47 12.07 -43.45
C PRO A 647 10.35 10.62 -43.95
N ILE A 648 11.14 9.69 -43.39
CA ILE A 648 11.08 8.26 -43.72
C ILE A 648 9.66 7.71 -43.46
N TRP A 649 9.12 8.01 -42.28
CA TRP A 649 7.78 7.56 -41.90
C TRP A 649 6.70 8.23 -42.74
N LYS A 650 6.72 9.56 -42.84
CA LYS A 650 5.71 10.34 -43.58
C LYS A 650 5.63 9.92 -45.04
N THR A 651 6.78 9.66 -45.69
CA THR A 651 6.83 9.21 -47.08
C THR A 651 6.22 7.82 -47.23
N ALA A 652 6.56 6.88 -46.34
CA ALA A 652 6.01 5.53 -46.36
C ALA A 652 4.49 5.54 -46.14
N VAL A 653 4.00 6.35 -45.20
CA VAL A 653 2.55 6.56 -44.98
C VAL A 653 1.86 7.02 -46.26
N VAL A 654 2.39 8.04 -46.94
CA VAL A 654 1.79 8.57 -48.18
C VAL A 654 1.79 7.56 -49.32
N GLN A 655 2.83 6.73 -49.41
CA GLN A 655 2.95 5.71 -50.45
C GLN A 655 2.05 4.49 -50.21
N ILE A 656 1.85 4.10 -48.95
CA ILE A 656 1.14 2.87 -48.58
C ILE A 656 -0.37 3.11 -48.40
N LEU A 657 -0.74 4.26 -47.82
CA LEU A 657 -2.12 4.56 -47.45
C LEU A 657 -2.73 5.54 -48.47
N PRO A 658 -3.83 5.20 -49.15
CA PRO A 658 -4.61 6.16 -49.95
C PRO A 658 -5.11 7.36 -49.12
N GLU A 659 -5.45 8.48 -49.79
CA GLU A 659 -5.84 9.73 -49.11
C GLU A 659 -7.08 9.57 -48.22
N ASP A 660 -8.11 8.84 -48.68
CA ASP A 660 -9.32 8.54 -47.92
C ASP A 660 -9.01 7.76 -46.62
N ARG A 661 -8.05 6.83 -46.69
CA ARG A 661 -7.59 6.04 -45.53
C ARG A 661 -6.73 6.86 -44.58
N ARG A 662 -5.90 7.77 -45.09
CA ARG A 662 -5.17 8.74 -44.27
C ARG A 662 -6.12 9.67 -43.51
N GLN A 663 -7.17 10.14 -44.18
CA GLN A 663 -8.18 10.98 -43.54
C GLN A 663 -8.93 10.20 -42.44
N THR A 664 -9.36 8.96 -42.73
CA THR A 664 -10.00 8.09 -41.72
C THR A 664 -9.10 7.86 -40.50
N TRP A 665 -7.80 7.64 -40.72
CA TRP A 665 -6.84 7.47 -39.63
C TRP A 665 -6.67 8.75 -38.81
N LYS A 666 -6.62 9.92 -39.45
CA LYS A 666 -6.58 11.22 -38.78
C LYS A 666 -7.86 11.49 -37.97
N ASP A 667 -9.02 11.05 -38.47
CA ASP A 667 -10.29 11.18 -37.76
C ASP A 667 -10.31 10.32 -36.49
N GLU A 668 -9.78 9.09 -36.53
CA GLU A 668 -9.65 8.23 -35.34
C GLU A 668 -8.64 8.79 -34.32
N GLN A 669 -7.51 9.36 -34.77
CA GLN A 669 -6.58 10.07 -33.87
C GLN A 669 -7.25 11.27 -33.20
N SER A 670 -8.04 12.03 -33.96
CA SER A 670 -8.81 13.17 -33.45
C SER A 670 -9.89 12.72 -32.45
N ALA A 671 -10.56 11.59 -32.73
CA ALA A 671 -11.53 10.98 -31.83
C ALA A 671 -10.87 10.50 -30.53
N ARG A 672 -9.65 9.94 -30.59
CA ARG A 672 -8.85 9.58 -29.40
C ARG A 672 -8.51 10.79 -28.54
N ALA A 673 -8.01 11.87 -29.16
CA ALA A 673 -7.69 13.11 -28.44
C ALA A 673 -8.94 13.72 -27.78
N ARG A 674 -10.07 13.73 -28.50
CA ARG A 674 -11.35 14.20 -27.97
C ARG A 674 -11.80 13.36 -26.78
N TYR A 675 -11.76 12.03 -26.90
CA TYR A 675 -12.13 11.13 -25.82
C TYR A 675 -11.26 11.34 -24.58
N LEU A 676 -9.94 11.53 -24.74
CA LEU A 676 -9.05 11.86 -23.62
C LEU A 676 -9.47 13.17 -22.94
N ASN A 677 -9.74 14.24 -23.70
CA ASN A 677 -10.20 15.51 -23.13
C ASN A 677 -11.54 15.37 -22.41
N GLU A 678 -12.48 14.58 -22.95
CA GLU A 678 -13.76 14.27 -22.30
C GLU A 678 -13.57 13.48 -21.00
N ALA A 679 -12.66 12.52 -20.97
CA ALA A 679 -12.33 11.74 -19.78
C ALA A 679 -11.67 12.62 -18.69
N ILE A 680 -10.72 13.47 -19.07
CA ILE A 680 -10.09 14.44 -18.17
C ILE A 680 -11.13 15.42 -17.63
N ALA A 681 -11.98 16.01 -18.49
CA ALA A 681 -13.04 16.92 -18.06
C ALA A 681 -14.02 16.25 -17.08
N THR A 682 -14.37 14.99 -17.32
CA THR A 682 -15.21 14.21 -16.39
C THR A 682 -14.52 14.02 -15.04
N ASN A 683 -13.21 13.76 -15.03
CA ASN A 683 -12.45 13.69 -13.79
C ASN A 683 -12.32 15.05 -13.08
N VAL A 684 -12.08 16.15 -13.81
CA VAL A 684 -12.06 17.51 -13.27
C VAL A 684 -13.35 17.78 -12.50
N LEU A 685 -14.51 17.44 -13.08
CA LEU A 685 -15.81 17.62 -12.44
C LEU A 685 -16.03 16.68 -11.25
N ALA A 686 -15.60 15.42 -11.35
CA ALA A 686 -15.66 14.49 -10.23
C ALA A 686 -14.84 15.00 -9.04
N GLN A 687 -13.62 15.48 -9.28
CA GLN A 687 -12.72 16.03 -8.26
C GLN A 687 -13.24 17.35 -7.69
N LEU A 688 -13.79 18.22 -8.55
CA LEU A 688 -14.47 19.44 -8.11
C LEU A 688 -15.62 19.09 -7.17
N ASN A 689 -16.45 18.11 -7.53
CA ASN A 689 -17.59 17.68 -6.72
C ASN A 689 -17.19 17.08 -5.35
N GLN A 690 -15.97 16.55 -5.21
CA GLN A 690 -15.45 16.12 -3.91
C GLN A 690 -15.11 17.30 -2.99
N GLN A 691 -14.56 18.37 -3.55
CA GLN A 691 -14.11 19.55 -2.78
C GLN A 691 -15.21 20.59 -2.58
N SER A 692 -16.11 20.72 -3.55
CA SER A 692 -17.23 21.67 -3.57
C SER A 692 -18.41 21.02 -4.29
N PRO A 693 -19.45 20.56 -3.57
CA PRO A 693 -20.60 19.87 -4.17
C PRO A 693 -21.22 20.63 -5.34
N ILE A 694 -21.39 19.93 -6.47
CA ILE A 694 -22.04 20.44 -7.67
C ILE A 694 -23.22 19.54 -8.08
N SER A 695 -24.30 20.17 -8.57
CA SER A 695 -25.43 19.45 -9.15
C SER A 695 -25.05 18.84 -10.51
N THR A 696 -25.89 17.96 -11.03
CA THR A 696 -25.76 17.44 -12.39
C THR A 696 -25.80 18.58 -13.41
N ASP A 697 -26.73 19.52 -13.26
CA ASP A 697 -26.86 20.68 -14.16
C ASP A 697 -25.59 21.56 -14.18
N HIS A 698 -24.97 21.79 -13.02
CA HIS A 698 -23.68 22.50 -12.95
C HIS A 698 -22.60 21.74 -13.70
N ALA A 699 -22.52 20.41 -13.50
CA ALA A 699 -21.53 19.58 -14.18
C ALA A 699 -21.73 19.58 -15.71
N GLU A 700 -22.98 19.48 -16.18
CA GLU A 700 -23.34 19.54 -17.60
C GLU A 700 -23.03 20.89 -18.22
N THR A 701 -23.24 21.98 -17.47
CA THR A 701 -22.90 23.35 -17.91
C THR A 701 -21.40 23.55 -18.04
N LEU A 702 -20.61 23.09 -17.06
CA LEU A 702 -19.16 23.32 -17.02
C LEU A 702 -18.37 22.41 -17.95
N LYS A 703 -18.82 21.16 -18.18
CA LYS A 703 -18.11 20.16 -18.99
C LYS A 703 -17.66 20.66 -20.36
N PRO A 704 -18.51 21.26 -21.22
CA PRO A 704 -18.09 21.70 -22.55
C PRO A 704 -17.00 22.78 -22.50
N HIS A 705 -17.06 23.71 -21.55
CA HIS A 705 -16.05 24.75 -21.39
C HIS A 705 -14.71 24.21 -20.89
N ILE A 706 -14.74 23.20 -20.01
CA ILE A 706 -13.51 22.50 -19.58
C ILE A 706 -12.87 21.77 -20.78
N ILE A 707 -13.68 21.10 -21.63
CA ILE A 707 -13.19 20.45 -22.84
C ILE A 707 -12.57 21.47 -23.82
N GLU A 708 -13.20 22.63 -23.97
CA GLU A 708 -12.68 23.73 -24.79
C GLU A 708 -11.31 24.17 -24.27
N VAL A 709 -11.17 24.47 -22.97
CA VAL A 709 -9.88 24.82 -22.35
C VAL A 709 -8.81 23.77 -22.59
N LEU A 710 -9.13 22.49 -22.37
CA LEU A 710 -8.20 21.37 -22.59
C LEU A 710 -7.77 21.25 -24.06
N THR A 711 -8.69 21.49 -24.99
CA THR A 711 -8.43 21.42 -26.43
C THR A 711 -7.52 22.57 -26.87
N ASP A 712 -7.86 23.78 -26.46
CA ASP A 712 -7.19 25.03 -26.83
C ASP A 712 -5.77 25.17 -26.26
N HIS A 713 -5.54 24.56 -25.09
CA HIS A 713 -4.28 24.64 -24.34
C HIS A 713 -3.56 23.28 -24.21
N SER A 714 -3.97 22.26 -24.97
CA SER A 714 -3.43 20.90 -24.88
C SER A 714 -1.91 20.83 -24.90
N HIS A 715 -1.27 21.60 -25.79
CA HIS A 715 0.18 21.65 -25.92
C HIS A 715 0.85 22.25 -24.67
N GLU A 716 0.27 23.31 -24.09
CA GLU A 716 0.79 23.95 -22.88
C GLU A 716 0.61 23.08 -21.64
N PHE A 717 -0.52 22.37 -21.51
CA PHE A 717 -0.72 21.40 -20.43
C PHE A 717 0.36 20.30 -20.44
N LEU A 718 0.67 19.75 -21.62
CA LEU A 718 1.72 18.72 -21.77
C LEU A 718 3.14 19.25 -21.63
N GLY A 719 3.35 20.55 -21.89
CA GLY A 719 4.63 21.22 -21.69
C GLY A 719 4.91 21.57 -20.23
N TRP A 720 3.86 21.85 -19.45
CA TRP A 720 3.97 22.25 -18.05
C TRP A 720 3.91 21.07 -17.09
N PHE A 721 3.00 20.14 -17.32
CA PHE A 721 2.82 19.00 -16.44
C PHE A 721 3.40 17.71 -17.01
N SER A 722 3.77 16.79 -16.11
CA SER A 722 4.12 15.44 -16.51
C SER A 722 2.91 14.71 -17.09
N ASP A 723 3.19 13.63 -17.81
CA ASP A 723 2.16 12.70 -18.21
C ASP A 723 1.37 12.18 -16.99
N GLY A 724 0.06 12.04 -17.12
CA GLY A 724 -0.83 11.63 -16.03
C GLY A 724 -1.12 12.71 -14.96
N TRP A 725 -0.82 13.99 -15.21
CA TRP A 725 -1.12 15.10 -14.28
C TRP A 725 -2.58 15.16 -13.81
N TYR A 726 -3.50 14.73 -14.66
CA TYR A 726 -4.93 14.68 -14.39
C TYR A 726 -5.32 13.59 -13.37
N TYR A 727 -4.37 12.81 -12.86
CA TYR A 727 -4.57 11.93 -11.69
C TYR A 727 -4.23 12.61 -10.36
N SER A 728 -3.53 13.75 -10.38
CA SER A 728 -3.22 14.51 -9.17
C SER A 728 -4.43 15.37 -8.77
N PRO A 729 -4.94 15.24 -7.53
CA PRO A 729 -6.09 16.02 -7.07
C PRO A 729 -5.84 17.54 -7.09
N HIS A 730 -4.58 17.97 -7.02
CA HIS A 730 -4.22 19.39 -7.02
C HIS A 730 -4.06 19.97 -8.43
N GLN A 731 -3.56 19.17 -9.39
CA GLN A 731 -3.32 19.65 -10.75
C GLN A 731 -4.56 19.53 -11.63
N VAL A 732 -5.38 18.49 -11.40
CA VAL A 732 -6.57 18.18 -12.21
C VAL A 732 -7.60 19.31 -12.25
N LEU A 733 -7.63 20.20 -11.26
CA LEU A 733 -8.58 21.32 -11.20
C LEU A 733 -8.11 22.57 -11.96
N THR A 734 -6.88 22.60 -12.45
CA THR A 734 -6.32 23.72 -13.23
C THR A 734 -7.21 24.16 -14.40
N PRO A 735 -7.82 23.25 -15.21
CA PRO A 735 -8.68 23.64 -16.32
C PRO A 735 -9.90 24.49 -15.91
N ILE A 736 -10.39 24.36 -14.67
CA ILE A 736 -11.54 25.17 -14.19
C ILE A 736 -11.17 26.65 -14.15
N CYS A 737 -9.92 26.98 -13.85
CA CYS A 737 -9.43 28.36 -13.83
C CYS A 737 -9.44 29.02 -15.22
N GLY A 738 -9.52 28.20 -16.28
CA GLY A 738 -9.66 28.66 -17.66
C GLY A 738 -11.09 28.81 -18.16
N VAL A 739 -12.09 28.35 -17.39
CA VAL A 739 -13.50 28.52 -17.75
C VAL A 739 -13.86 30.01 -17.73
N PRO A 740 -14.63 30.52 -18.72
CA PRO A 740 -15.05 31.91 -18.73
C PRO A 740 -15.75 32.35 -17.44
N GLU A 741 -15.40 33.54 -16.97
CA GLU A 741 -15.86 34.10 -15.70
C GLU A 741 -17.38 34.30 -15.64
N ASP A 742 -17.99 34.66 -16.77
CA ASP A 742 -19.44 34.78 -16.93
C ASP A 742 -20.14 33.43 -16.75
N VAL A 743 -19.57 32.35 -17.31
CA VAL A 743 -20.09 30.99 -17.13
C VAL A 743 -20.02 30.56 -15.66
N LEU A 744 -18.93 30.86 -14.97
CA LEU A 744 -18.80 30.55 -13.53
C LEU A 744 -19.83 31.32 -12.69
N LYS A 745 -20.07 32.60 -13.01
CA LYS A 745 -21.09 33.44 -12.34
C LYS A 745 -22.52 33.01 -12.62
N THR A 746 -22.82 32.45 -13.78
CA THR A 746 -24.14 31.89 -14.07
C THR A 746 -24.34 30.51 -13.43
N THR A 747 -23.26 29.75 -13.24
CA THR A 747 -23.31 28.40 -12.66
C THR A 747 -23.36 28.43 -11.13
N PHE A 748 -22.66 29.39 -10.50
CA PHE A 748 -22.55 29.46 -9.04
C PHE A 748 -23.08 30.80 -8.51
N THR A 749 -23.80 30.75 -7.39
CA THR A 749 -24.10 31.97 -6.61
C THR A 749 -22.81 32.67 -6.19
N GLU A 750 -22.81 34.01 -6.06
CA GLU A 750 -21.62 34.79 -5.69
C GLU A 750 -20.93 34.26 -4.41
N LYS A 751 -21.70 33.92 -3.37
CA LYS A 751 -21.16 33.33 -2.12
C LYS A 751 -20.37 32.05 -2.39
N ARG A 752 -20.94 31.13 -3.19
CA ARG A 752 -20.28 29.87 -3.57
C ARG A 752 -19.06 30.09 -4.46
N LEU A 753 -19.14 31.04 -5.39
CA LEU A 753 -18.02 31.35 -6.28
C LEU A 753 -16.83 31.93 -5.51
N THR A 754 -17.07 32.80 -4.54
CA THR A 754 -16.01 33.32 -3.65
C THR A 754 -15.37 32.18 -2.86
N THR A 755 -16.16 31.31 -2.22
CA THR A 755 -15.61 30.15 -1.51
C THR A 755 -14.80 29.25 -2.44
N LEU A 756 -15.31 28.95 -3.64
CA LEU A 756 -14.61 28.13 -4.64
C LEU A 756 -13.25 28.73 -5.03
N ARG A 757 -13.16 30.05 -5.15
CA ARG A 757 -11.89 30.75 -5.45
C ARG A 757 -10.88 30.59 -4.33
N GLU A 758 -11.30 30.85 -3.10
CA GLU A 758 -10.42 30.88 -1.93
C GLU A 758 -9.90 29.49 -1.56
N THR A 759 -10.71 28.45 -1.77
CA THR A 759 -10.37 27.09 -1.30
C THR A 759 -9.87 26.16 -2.41
N VAL A 760 -10.50 26.18 -3.59
CA VAL A 760 -10.27 25.20 -4.65
C VAL A 760 -9.40 25.79 -5.77
N LEU A 761 -9.79 26.94 -6.33
CA LEU A 761 -9.12 27.49 -7.52
C LEU A 761 -7.80 28.18 -7.20
N ALA A 762 -7.59 28.66 -5.97
CA ALA A 762 -6.33 29.27 -5.55
C ALA A 762 -5.10 28.37 -5.83
N GLN A 763 -5.27 27.04 -5.70
CA GLN A 763 -4.21 26.07 -5.96
C GLN A 763 -3.90 25.95 -7.46
N GLY A 764 -4.94 25.93 -8.31
CA GLY A 764 -4.81 25.80 -9.77
C GLY A 764 -4.45 27.10 -10.49
N GLN A 765 -4.73 28.26 -9.90
CA GLN A 765 -4.59 29.56 -10.55
C GLN A 765 -3.15 29.84 -10.99
N SER A 766 -2.17 29.55 -10.13
CA SER A 766 -0.74 29.74 -10.44
C SER A 766 -0.29 28.94 -11.67
N TYR A 767 -0.78 27.70 -11.81
CA TYR A 767 -0.51 26.86 -12.98
C TYR A 767 -1.20 27.40 -14.22
N TRP A 768 -2.45 27.83 -14.09
CA TRP A 768 -3.20 28.40 -15.19
C TRP A 768 -2.57 29.67 -15.76
N ASP A 769 -2.10 30.57 -14.89
CA ASP A 769 -1.40 31.78 -15.33
C ASP A 769 -0.12 31.45 -16.11
N SER A 770 0.61 30.43 -15.67
CA SER A 770 1.80 29.92 -16.38
C SER A 770 1.44 29.34 -17.75
N ILE A 771 0.36 28.55 -17.84
CA ILE A 771 -0.15 27.97 -19.09
C ILE A 771 -0.55 29.07 -20.09
N LYS A 772 -1.26 30.10 -19.64
CA LYS A 772 -1.62 31.26 -20.50
C LYS A 772 -0.37 31.97 -21.02
N GLN A 773 0.59 32.26 -20.14
CA GLN A 773 1.84 32.92 -20.52
C GLN A 773 2.61 32.12 -21.58
N GLN A 774 2.68 30.79 -21.44
CA GLN A 774 3.32 29.92 -22.43
C GLN A 774 2.60 29.96 -23.78
N ARG A 775 1.25 29.92 -23.80
CA ARG A 775 0.47 30.02 -25.04
C ARG A 775 0.76 31.34 -25.76
N GLU A 776 0.71 32.45 -25.03
CA GLU A 776 1.03 33.76 -25.60
C GLU A 776 2.44 33.80 -26.21
N GLN A 777 3.42 33.24 -25.50
CA GLN A 777 4.81 33.23 -25.94
C GLN A 777 5.01 32.34 -27.17
N ARG A 778 4.33 31.19 -27.24
CA ARG A 778 4.31 30.33 -28.42
C ARG A 778 3.69 31.03 -29.62
N LEU A 779 2.51 31.64 -29.47
CA LEU A 779 1.84 32.37 -30.54
C LEU A 779 2.70 33.54 -31.06
N LYS A 780 3.33 34.31 -30.17
CA LYS A 780 4.30 35.36 -30.52
C LYS A 780 5.50 34.80 -31.30
N ASN A 781 6.04 33.65 -30.89
CA ASN A 781 7.16 32.99 -31.58
C ASN A 781 6.76 32.44 -32.96
N GLU A 782 5.57 31.86 -33.09
CA GLU A 782 5.01 31.39 -34.36
C GLU A 782 4.81 32.55 -35.34
N GLU A 783 4.27 33.68 -34.86
CA GLU A 783 4.11 34.88 -35.68
C GLU A 783 5.46 35.42 -36.16
N ARG A 784 6.47 35.48 -35.27
CA ARG A 784 7.85 35.84 -35.64
C ARG A 784 8.42 34.91 -36.70
N ARG A 785 8.24 33.59 -36.56
CA ARG A 785 8.68 32.59 -37.55
C ARG A 785 7.96 32.74 -38.89
N ARG A 786 6.65 33.03 -38.88
CA ARG A 786 5.87 33.30 -40.11
C ARG A 786 6.36 34.57 -40.81
N LYS A 787 6.67 35.63 -40.06
CA LYS A 787 7.26 36.86 -40.60
C LYS A 787 8.66 36.64 -41.17
N ALA A 788 9.49 35.80 -40.56
CA ALA A 788 10.84 35.49 -41.04
C ALA A 788 10.89 34.58 -42.29
N LYS A 789 9.78 33.91 -42.63
CA LYS A 789 9.65 33.05 -43.82
C LYS A 789 9.01 33.76 -45.02
N LYS A 790 8.45 34.96 -44.81
CA LYS A 790 7.97 35.86 -45.86
C LYS A 790 9.08 36.85 -46.20
#